data_AF-A0A7V4GCP7-F1
#
_entry.id   AF-A0A7V4GCP7-F1
#
_cell.length_a   1.000
_cell.length_b   1.000
_cell.length_c   1.000
_cell.angle_alpha   90.00
_cell.angle_beta   90.00
_cell.angle_gamma   90.00
#
_symmetry.space_group_name_H-M   'P 1'
#
loop_
_entity.id
_entity.type
_entity.pdbx_description
1 polymer ?
#
loop_
_entity_poly.entity_id
_entity_poly.type
_entity_poly.pdbx_seq_one_letter_code
_entity_poly.pdbx_strand_id
1 'polypeptide(L)'
;MPWYRCTIRTMVALALPALAACATGGPGNGVVPDGGGDAPDVPPDAPPDDGTDTGCTPGLTLCPSGCVDTYSDPGNCGACGRTCGPAEVCNEGRCSGTCGSGRLACPDGCIDPQTDDRNCGTCGNACADGLNADGRCELGHCILVCRTGWQDRDSTPGCETACEGSSTPESCNGIDDDCDGATDEDFACAVGRSTACTTTCGTTGSGPCTLACEPPAAAACTPPPETCNGADEDCDTLPDDGFACSPGASGSCSTPCGSTGTRTCTTACIWGDCTVPAETCNGRDDDCDTLADDGFECAAGATATCSTACGSTGARTCGPSCAWQPCVPPPEACNGRDDNCDTRIDETSECAPGSTQGCPTPCGSTGQRTCEATCTWGSCVAPAETCNGRDDDCDMLVDDGFDCLAGTSGGCTTSCGTAGTRACSASCAWGGCTPPAETCNGADEDCDGVADNGFRTVVQTTTYATLSTHHLPCNGTTQLVGPDCNAAIHRFCWRAGCANSGFGPVEAAGGAATVACVIGEAAQNVGFPALQAIHGGCDGVVQRAGPACNAAINRWCASRGFASGFGPVENSYPDAWIVCVPSAIARVLAATYTELSTYQPTCNGTTERWGLTCNSAIHQWCRARGHATGFGPVENSGDAAYVACLDP
;
A
#
# COMPACT_ATOMS: atom_id res chain seq x y z
N MET A 1 -40.47 7.97 -49.11
CA MET A 1 -41.71 8.00 -48.32
C MET A 1 -41.37 7.41 -46.95
N PRO A 2 -41.78 8.01 -45.82
CA PRO A 2 -41.05 7.97 -44.53
C PRO A 2 -41.12 6.57 -43.89
N TRP A 3 -40.29 6.17 -42.93
CA TRP A 3 -40.27 6.61 -41.53
C TRP A 3 -38.88 6.48 -40.85
N TYR A 4 -38.75 7.20 -39.73
CA TYR A 4 -37.59 7.61 -38.93
C TYR A 4 -36.63 6.52 -38.39
N ARG A 5 -35.34 6.89 -38.25
CA ARG A 5 -34.36 6.30 -37.32
C ARG A 5 -33.95 7.34 -36.27
N CYS A 6 -33.94 6.95 -35.00
CA CYS A 6 -33.35 7.67 -33.87
C CYS A 6 -32.56 6.66 -33.04
N THR A 7 -31.38 7.04 -32.54
CA THR A 7 -30.38 6.15 -31.92
C THR A 7 -30.03 6.55 -30.49
N ILE A 8 -29.85 5.51 -29.64
CA ILE A 8 -28.86 5.32 -28.55
C ILE A 8 -29.18 5.76 -27.09
N ARG A 9 -29.08 4.72 -26.20
CA ARG A 9 -28.68 4.62 -24.75
C ARG A 9 -29.35 5.58 -23.74
N THR A 10 -29.65 5.26 -22.46
CA THR A 10 -28.91 4.53 -21.40
C THR A 10 -29.86 4.25 -20.20
N MET A 11 -29.42 3.37 -19.30
CA MET A 11 -30.08 2.88 -18.08
C MET A 11 -30.23 3.88 -16.91
N VAL A 12 -31.12 3.48 -15.99
CA VAL A 12 -31.55 4.03 -14.68
C VAL A 12 -30.52 3.80 -13.58
N ALA A 13 -30.31 4.77 -12.67
CA ALA A 13 -30.02 4.55 -11.24
C ALA A 13 -30.07 5.86 -10.40
N LEU A 14 -30.42 5.71 -9.12
CA LEU A 14 -30.76 6.71 -8.10
C LEU A 14 -29.57 7.40 -7.39
N ALA A 15 -29.81 8.67 -7.04
CA ALA A 15 -29.54 9.41 -5.79
C ALA A 15 -28.10 9.62 -5.20
N LEU A 16 -27.64 10.88 -5.34
CA LEU A 16 -26.96 11.83 -4.40
C LEU A 16 -25.60 11.46 -3.71
N PRO A 17 -24.74 12.45 -3.34
CA PRO A 17 -24.99 13.89 -3.20
C PRO A 17 -24.03 14.84 -3.93
N ALA A 18 -24.38 16.13 -3.81
CA ALA A 18 -23.88 17.30 -4.52
C ALA A 18 -22.47 17.76 -4.13
N LEU A 19 -21.69 18.14 -5.15
CA LEU A 19 -20.62 19.14 -5.07
C LEU A 19 -20.97 20.21 -6.12
N ALA A 20 -21.30 21.41 -5.64
CA ALA A 20 -21.53 22.58 -6.48
C ALA A 20 -20.21 23.31 -6.70
N ALA A 21 -19.85 23.49 -7.97
CA ALA A 21 -18.88 24.46 -8.43
C ALA A 21 -19.59 25.71 -8.97
N CYS A 22 -18.92 26.85 -8.89
CA CYS A 22 -18.69 27.84 -9.98
C CYS A 22 -18.88 29.31 -9.55
N ALA A 23 -17.80 30.10 -9.71
CA ALA A 23 -17.74 31.40 -10.41
C ALA A 23 -16.35 32.06 -10.15
N THR A 24 -15.35 31.95 -11.04
CA THR A 24 -14.99 32.83 -12.20
C THR A 24 -14.43 34.23 -11.87
N GLY A 25 -13.13 34.42 -12.14
CA GLY A 25 -12.55 35.58 -12.90
C GLY A 25 -11.97 36.79 -12.15
N GLY A 26 -10.63 36.95 -12.15
CA GLY A 26 -9.84 38.10 -11.60
C GLY A 26 -9.73 39.33 -12.55
N PRO A 27 -8.62 40.12 -12.60
CA PRO A 27 -7.34 40.08 -11.85
C PRO A 27 -6.82 41.47 -11.34
N GLY A 28 -5.69 41.50 -10.58
CA GLY A 28 -4.87 42.73 -10.47
C GLY A 28 -3.91 42.89 -9.29
N ASN A 29 -2.72 42.29 -9.38
CA ASN A 29 -1.38 42.68 -8.88
C ASN A 29 -1.11 43.08 -7.42
N GLY A 30 -0.10 42.42 -6.82
CA GLY A 30 0.81 43.09 -5.86
C GLY A 30 1.56 42.24 -4.81
N VAL A 31 2.51 41.42 -5.24
CA VAL A 31 3.84 41.12 -4.61
C VAL A 31 4.02 40.66 -3.12
N VAL A 32 4.77 39.55 -2.98
CA VAL A 32 5.66 39.03 -1.89
C VAL A 32 5.06 38.25 -0.67
N PRO A 33 5.65 37.07 -0.27
CA PRO A 33 5.08 36.15 0.72
C PRO A 33 5.71 36.18 2.15
N ASP A 34 5.00 35.49 3.05
CA ASP A 34 5.33 34.77 4.31
C ASP A 34 6.65 34.98 5.07
N GLY A 35 6.52 34.91 6.41
CA GLY A 35 7.53 34.28 7.29
C GLY A 35 7.97 35.11 8.48
N GLY A 36 7.91 34.53 9.69
CA GLY A 36 8.28 35.16 10.96
C GLY A 36 9.78 35.21 11.26
N GLY A 37 10.10 35.70 12.46
CA GLY A 37 11.45 35.72 13.03
C GLY A 37 11.66 36.92 13.95
N ASP A 38 11.68 36.64 15.26
CA ASP A 38 12.63 37.12 16.26
C ASP A 38 12.75 38.62 16.64
N ALA A 39 12.83 38.79 17.96
CA ALA A 39 13.10 40.02 18.69
C ALA A 39 14.57 40.44 18.56
N PRO A 40 14.89 41.74 18.73
CA PRO A 40 16.25 42.16 19.01
C PRO A 40 16.46 42.47 20.50
N ASP A 41 17.63 42.03 20.94
CA ASP A 41 18.25 42.13 22.24
C ASP A 41 18.48 43.55 22.77
N VAL A 42 18.67 43.58 24.08
CA VAL A 42 19.16 44.68 24.92
C VAL A 42 20.64 44.98 24.60
N PRO A 43 21.06 46.25 24.49
CA PRO A 43 22.48 46.61 24.63
C PRO A 43 22.82 47.06 26.07
N PRO A 44 23.96 46.61 26.64
CA PRO A 44 24.62 47.29 27.76
C PRO A 44 25.57 48.39 27.24
N ASP A 45 25.74 49.41 28.07
CA ASP A 45 26.86 50.35 28.19
C ASP A 45 26.43 51.81 28.25
N ALA A 46 26.64 52.38 29.44
CA ALA A 46 26.48 53.78 29.78
C ALA A 46 27.54 54.64 29.07
N PRO A 47 27.20 55.85 28.59
CA PRO A 47 28.17 56.87 28.22
C PRO A 47 28.59 57.73 29.43
N PRO A 48 29.74 58.43 29.35
CA PRO A 48 30.36 59.13 30.47
C PRO A 48 29.56 60.35 30.92
N ASP A 49 29.47 60.51 32.24
CA ASP A 49 28.82 61.62 32.93
C ASP A 49 29.64 62.92 32.72
N ASP A 50 29.16 63.77 31.81
CA ASP A 50 29.62 65.15 31.62
C ASP A 50 28.95 66.02 32.69
N GLY A 51 29.67 66.19 33.80
CA GLY A 51 29.20 66.82 35.02
C GLY A 51 28.67 68.23 34.80
N THR A 52 27.35 68.38 34.98
CA THR A 52 26.75 69.52 35.69
C THR A 52 25.37 69.13 36.23
N ASP A 53 25.29 68.58 37.45
CA ASP A 53 24.08 68.81 38.27
C ASP A 53 24.40 68.84 39.77
N THR A 54 24.78 70.04 40.22
CA THR A 54 24.80 70.43 41.63
C THR A 54 23.39 70.41 42.19
N GLY A 55 23.01 69.27 42.77
CA GLY A 55 21.77 69.15 43.54
C GLY A 55 21.93 68.40 44.85
N CYS A 56 22.76 67.35 44.89
CA CYS A 56 22.85 66.41 46.00
C CYS A 56 24.29 66.04 46.36
N THR A 57 24.54 65.67 47.62
CA THR A 57 25.85 65.13 48.04
C THR A 57 26.17 63.84 47.28
N PRO A 58 27.45 63.54 46.98
CA PRO A 58 27.84 62.30 46.31
C PRO A 58 27.20 61.07 46.97
N GLY A 59 26.59 60.21 46.16
CA GLY A 59 25.85 59.04 46.63
C GLY A 59 24.33 59.24 46.80
N LEU A 60 23.80 60.46 46.64
CA LEU A 60 22.36 60.73 46.65
C LEU A 60 21.85 61.15 45.26
N THR A 61 20.62 60.77 44.94
CA THR A 61 19.94 61.05 43.67
C THR A 61 18.93 62.19 43.84
N LEU A 62 18.93 63.15 42.91
CA LEU A 62 17.96 64.25 42.92
C LEU A 62 16.59 63.78 42.44
N CYS A 63 15.61 63.77 43.35
CA CYS A 63 14.23 63.41 43.07
C CYS A 63 13.28 64.63 43.18
N PRO A 64 12.05 64.57 42.66
CA PRO A 64 11.07 65.65 42.81
C PRO A 64 10.77 66.03 44.27
N SER A 65 11.04 65.14 45.21
CA SER A 65 10.91 65.34 46.67
C SER A 65 12.19 65.87 47.35
N GLY A 66 13.29 66.07 46.62
CA GLY A 66 14.62 66.41 47.15
C GLY A 66 15.65 65.30 46.92
N CYS A 67 16.83 65.44 47.54
CA CYS A 67 17.91 64.44 47.47
C CYS A 67 17.58 63.22 48.32
N VAL A 68 17.57 62.05 47.71
CA VAL A 68 17.25 60.77 48.37
C VAL A 68 18.28 59.72 48.02
N ASP A 69 18.50 58.76 48.91
CA ASP A 69 19.41 57.64 48.66
C ASP A 69 18.67 56.53 47.92
N THR A 70 18.82 56.45 46.59
CA THR A 70 18.16 55.40 45.81
C THR A 70 18.76 54.01 46.02
N TYR A 71 19.86 53.88 46.76
CA TYR A 71 20.53 52.60 47.04
C TYR A 71 19.99 51.93 48.32
N SER A 72 19.56 52.72 49.32
CA SER A 72 19.14 52.20 50.62
C SER A 72 17.76 52.68 51.11
N ASP A 73 17.18 53.75 50.56
CA ASP A 73 15.87 54.27 50.98
C ASP A 73 14.72 53.38 50.45
N PRO A 74 13.93 52.72 51.32
CA PRO A 74 12.77 51.91 50.90
C PRO A 74 11.68 52.71 50.19
N GLY A 75 11.62 54.04 50.36
CA GLY A 75 10.68 54.92 49.68
C GLY A 75 11.08 55.28 48.24
N ASN A 76 12.36 55.14 47.90
CA ASN A 76 12.96 55.60 46.65
C ASN A 76 13.91 54.55 46.03
N CYS A 77 13.59 53.26 46.20
CA CYS A 77 14.53 52.18 45.95
C CYS A 77 14.78 51.93 44.46
N GLY A 78 16.01 52.22 44.02
CA GLY A 78 16.47 52.11 42.63
C GLY A 78 15.97 53.24 41.71
N ALA A 79 14.99 54.03 42.14
CA ALA A 79 14.49 55.20 41.42
C ALA A 79 13.61 56.07 42.35
N CYS A 80 13.52 57.36 42.03
CA CYS A 80 12.63 58.31 42.70
C CYS A 80 11.18 57.81 42.79
N GLY A 81 10.60 57.82 43.99
CA GLY A 81 9.21 57.42 44.24
C GLY A 81 8.93 55.92 44.12
N ARG A 82 9.96 55.08 43.96
CA ARG A 82 9.82 53.64 43.90
C ARG A 82 9.81 53.04 45.30
N THR A 83 8.64 53.01 45.91
CA THR A 83 8.44 52.45 47.25
C THR A 83 8.43 50.92 47.23
N CYS A 84 9.18 50.30 48.14
CA CYS A 84 9.19 48.86 48.32
C CYS A 84 7.90 48.33 48.94
N GLY A 85 7.58 47.07 48.65
CA GLY A 85 6.38 46.42 49.14
C GLY A 85 6.37 46.25 50.67
N PRO A 86 5.22 45.86 51.26
CA PRO A 86 5.14 45.59 52.69
C PRO A 86 6.16 44.52 53.10
N ALA A 87 6.98 44.83 54.12
CA ALA A 87 8.07 43.99 54.62
C ALA A 87 9.29 43.81 53.69
N GLU A 88 9.47 44.68 52.69
CA GLU A 88 10.69 44.78 51.90
C GLU A 88 11.54 45.99 52.31
N VAL A 89 12.86 45.83 52.27
CA VAL A 89 13.86 46.88 52.44
C VAL A 89 14.53 47.19 51.10
N CYS A 90 15.07 48.39 50.94
CA CYS A 90 15.92 48.66 49.79
C CYS A 90 17.31 48.08 50.04
N ASN A 91 17.66 47.07 49.26
CA ASN A 91 18.97 46.46 49.25
C ASN A 91 19.63 46.77 47.91
N GLU A 92 20.53 47.75 47.93
CA GLU A 92 21.37 48.12 46.79
C GLU A 92 20.56 48.57 45.57
N GLY A 93 19.53 49.38 45.81
CA GLY A 93 18.61 49.87 44.78
C GLY A 93 17.55 48.86 44.33
N ARG A 94 17.41 47.73 45.04
CA ARG A 94 16.36 46.73 44.79
C ARG A 94 15.55 46.44 46.03
N CYS A 95 14.22 46.49 45.90
CA CYS A 95 13.33 46.03 46.94
C CYS A 95 13.53 44.52 47.17
N SER A 96 13.86 44.16 48.39
CA SER A 96 14.21 42.81 48.80
C SER A 96 13.63 42.52 50.18
N GLY A 97 13.21 41.28 50.43
CA GLY A 97 12.76 40.84 51.76
C GLY A 97 13.89 40.73 52.80
N THR A 98 15.16 40.79 52.37
CA THR A 98 16.34 40.66 53.24
C THR A 98 17.53 41.49 52.72
N CYS A 99 18.40 41.96 53.62
CA CYS A 99 19.68 42.58 53.25
C CYS A 99 20.71 41.54 52.80
N GLY A 100 21.67 41.99 51.96
CA GLY A 100 22.83 41.19 51.58
C GLY A 100 23.67 40.74 52.80
N SER A 101 24.50 39.70 52.60
CA SER A 101 25.34 39.14 53.66
C SER A 101 26.24 40.21 54.29
N GLY A 102 26.22 40.33 55.63
CA GLY A 102 27.05 41.28 56.38
C GLY A 102 26.41 42.64 56.65
N ARG A 103 25.25 42.94 56.03
CA ARG A 103 24.50 44.19 56.25
C ARG A 103 23.33 44.00 57.21
N LEU A 104 23.01 45.06 57.95
CA LEU A 104 21.90 45.05 58.91
C LEU A 104 20.64 45.67 58.29
N ALA A 105 19.51 44.99 58.45
CA ALA A 105 18.20 45.51 58.05
C ALA A 105 17.70 46.53 59.08
N CYS A 106 17.80 47.81 58.73
CA CYS A 106 17.28 48.92 59.52
C CYS A 106 15.98 49.46 58.89
N PRO A 107 15.15 50.19 59.66
CA PRO A 107 13.92 50.81 59.12
C PRO A 107 14.17 51.68 57.89
N ASP A 108 15.35 52.31 57.82
CA ASP A 108 15.74 53.24 56.78
C ASP A 108 16.54 52.57 55.63
N GLY A 109 16.73 51.24 55.65
CA GLY A 109 17.45 50.50 54.61
C GLY A 109 18.48 49.47 55.12
N CYS A 110 19.24 48.90 54.19
CA CYS A 110 20.36 48.02 54.50
C CYS A 110 21.66 48.80 54.70
N ILE A 111 22.22 48.80 55.92
CA ILE A 111 23.45 49.54 56.29
C ILE A 111 24.64 48.61 56.55
N ASP A 112 25.86 49.14 56.47
CA ASP A 112 27.10 48.43 56.87
C ASP A 112 27.49 48.80 58.32
N PRO A 113 27.32 47.88 59.28
CA PRO A 113 27.61 48.16 60.68
C PRO A 113 29.11 48.22 61.01
N GLN A 114 30.03 47.90 60.07
CA GLN A 114 31.47 47.88 60.36
C GLN A 114 32.17 49.22 60.15
N THR A 115 31.61 50.07 59.30
CA THR A 115 32.29 51.28 58.81
C THR A 115 31.42 52.53 58.83
N ASP A 116 30.10 52.38 58.99
CA ASP A 116 29.20 53.53 59.05
C ASP A 116 29.28 54.22 60.41
N ASP A 117 29.93 55.38 60.45
CA ASP A 117 30.05 56.26 61.63
C ASP A 117 28.70 56.61 62.27
N ARG A 118 27.56 56.47 61.55
CA ARG A 118 26.21 56.74 62.06
C ARG A 118 25.42 55.49 62.49
N ASN A 119 25.88 54.29 62.14
CA ASN A 119 25.20 53.01 62.41
C ASN A 119 26.19 51.92 62.86
N CYS A 120 27.19 52.30 63.66
CA CYS A 120 28.32 51.46 64.01
C CYS A 120 27.88 50.30 64.92
N GLY A 121 28.01 49.06 64.45
CA GLY A 121 27.62 47.83 65.14
C GLY A 121 26.11 47.53 65.13
N THR A 122 25.25 48.54 65.19
CA THR A 122 23.78 48.39 65.19
C THR A 122 23.09 49.62 64.60
N CYS A 123 21.85 49.46 64.13
CA CYS A 123 21.03 50.55 63.59
C CYS A 123 20.94 51.72 64.57
N GLY A 124 21.27 52.93 64.11
CA GLY A 124 21.17 54.18 64.86
C GLY A 124 22.26 54.44 65.89
N ASN A 125 23.33 53.64 65.95
CA ASN A 125 24.45 53.86 66.87
C ASN A 125 25.57 54.73 66.25
N ALA A 126 25.44 56.05 66.36
CA ALA A 126 26.44 56.99 65.84
C ALA A 126 27.63 57.17 66.81
N CYS A 127 28.86 57.18 66.27
CA CYS A 127 30.08 57.41 67.04
C CYS A 127 30.21 58.87 67.48
N ALA A 128 30.61 59.09 68.74
CA ALA A 128 30.73 60.41 69.34
C ALA A 128 32.18 60.92 69.29
N ASP A 129 32.33 62.22 69.01
CA ASP A 129 33.62 62.93 69.11
C ASP A 129 34.06 63.09 70.56
N GLY A 130 35.38 63.22 70.78
CA GLY A 130 36.00 63.41 72.09
C GLY A 130 36.78 64.73 72.22
N LEU A 131 37.43 64.93 73.37
CA LEU A 131 38.21 66.14 73.60
C LEU A 131 39.46 66.13 72.72
N ASN A 132 39.54 67.08 71.79
CA ASN A 132 40.60 67.17 70.76
C ASN A 132 40.72 65.91 69.89
N ALA A 133 39.63 65.16 69.70
CA ALA A 133 39.59 63.93 68.93
C ALA A 133 38.25 63.72 68.19
N ASP A 134 38.29 63.03 67.05
CA ASP A 134 37.11 62.73 66.23
C ASP A 134 36.71 61.24 66.38
N GLY A 135 35.40 60.96 66.46
CA GLY A 135 34.83 59.62 66.65
C GLY A 135 34.68 58.86 65.33
N ARG A 136 35.17 57.61 65.24
CA ARG A 136 35.16 56.81 64.00
C ARG A 136 34.74 55.37 64.24
N CYS A 137 34.02 54.79 63.28
CA CYS A 137 33.65 53.38 63.28
C CYS A 137 34.76 52.55 62.64
N GLU A 138 35.39 51.70 63.45
CA GLU A 138 36.38 50.73 62.98
C GLU A 138 35.98 49.35 63.49
N LEU A 139 35.75 48.41 62.56
CA LEU A 139 35.36 47.03 62.84
C LEU A 139 34.10 46.92 63.73
N GLY A 140 33.16 47.85 63.59
CA GLY A 140 31.91 47.88 64.35
C GLY A 140 32.04 48.42 65.79
N HIS A 141 33.16 49.08 66.11
CA HIS A 141 33.38 49.77 67.38
C HIS A 141 33.75 51.24 67.15
N CYS A 142 33.27 52.12 68.03
CA CYS A 142 33.63 53.53 67.99
C CYS A 142 34.99 53.77 68.66
N ILE A 143 35.93 54.41 67.95
CA ILE A 143 37.27 54.80 68.42
C ILE A 143 37.48 56.33 68.33
N LEU A 144 38.56 56.83 68.95
CA LEU A 144 38.96 58.24 69.00
C LEU A 144 40.34 58.43 68.35
N VAL A 145 40.52 59.49 67.56
CA VAL A 145 41.81 59.84 66.92
C VAL A 145 42.22 61.26 67.27
N CYS A 146 43.47 61.45 67.75
CA CYS A 146 43.98 62.76 68.20
C CYS A 146 44.19 63.77 67.06
N ARG A 147 43.80 65.01 67.31
CA ARG A 147 44.11 66.15 66.44
C ARG A 147 45.55 66.60 66.62
N THR A 148 46.15 67.16 65.56
CA THR A 148 47.56 67.57 65.50
C THR A 148 47.97 68.49 66.66
N GLY A 149 49.16 68.25 67.25
CA GLY A 149 49.71 69.01 68.39
C GLY A 149 49.31 68.47 69.76
N TRP A 150 48.58 67.35 69.80
CA TRP A 150 48.13 66.68 71.02
C TRP A 150 48.53 65.20 70.99
N GLN A 151 48.95 64.67 72.15
CA GLN A 151 49.28 63.26 72.35
C GLN A 151 48.53 62.69 73.56
N ASP A 152 48.11 61.43 73.45
CA ASP A 152 47.67 60.60 74.57
C ASP A 152 48.93 60.12 75.30
N ARG A 153 49.12 60.56 76.54
CA ARG A 153 50.34 60.26 77.32
C ARG A 153 50.04 59.38 78.52
N ASP A 154 48.81 58.93 78.67
CA ASP A 154 48.42 58.04 79.75
C ASP A 154 47.57 56.85 79.26
N SER A 155 46.62 56.37 80.06
CA SER A 155 45.81 55.18 79.77
C SER A 155 44.31 55.49 79.75
N THR A 156 43.96 56.77 79.84
CA THR A 156 42.60 57.28 79.81
C THR A 156 42.32 57.71 78.38
N PRO A 157 41.34 57.12 77.67
CA PRO A 157 41.11 57.46 76.26
C PRO A 157 40.83 58.96 76.06
N GLY A 158 41.78 59.67 75.45
CA GLY A 158 41.77 61.12 75.31
C GLY A 158 43.04 61.66 74.63
N CYS A 159 43.04 62.94 74.28
CA CYS A 159 44.18 63.60 73.63
C CYS A 159 44.51 64.89 74.42
N GLU A 160 45.08 64.70 75.61
CA GLU A 160 45.13 65.70 76.68
C GLU A 160 46.45 66.47 76.81
N THR A 161 47.55 66.03 76.18
CA THR A 161 48.88 66.65 76.38
C THR A 161 49.41 67.38 75.13
N ALA A 162 49.86 68.64 75.28
CA ALA A 162 50.58 69.42 74.26
C ALA A 162 52.11 69.39 74.49
N CYS A 163 52.93 69.39 73.43
CA CYS A 163 54.41 69.28 73.49
C CYS A 163 55.08 70.65 73.20
N GLU A 164 56.02 71.13 74.05
CA GLU A 164 56.80 72.38 73.84
C GLU A 164 58.32 72.09 73.94
N GLY A 165 59.12 72.42 72.90
CA GLY A 165 60.47 71.85 72.60
C GLY A 165 61.74 72.57 73.09
N SER A 166 62.93 72.11 72.64
CA SER A 166 64.24 72.85 72.68
C SER A 166 65.45 72.09 72.03
N SER A 167 65.61 72.13 70.70
CA SER A 167 66.87 72.33 69.92
C SER A 167 68.23 71.82 70.45
N THR A 168 68.41 70.54 70.74
CA THR A 168 69.75 69.90 70.83
C THR A 168 70.09 69.15 69.54
N PRO A 169 71.33 69.17 69.02
CA PRO A 169 71.69 68.31 67.90
C PRO A 169 71.50 66.84 68.26
N GLU A 170 70.85 66.09 67.37
CA GLU A 170 70.48 64.70 67.57
C GLU A 170 71.70 63.82 67.89
N SER A 171 71.54 62.93 68.86
CA SER A 171 72.54 61.92 69.19
C SER A 171 71.95 60.56 68.92
N CYS A 172 72.49 59.80 67.96
CA CYS A 172 72.14 58.42 67.57
C CYS A 172 71.75 57.50 68.76
N ASN A 173 70.52 57.64 69.28
CA ASN A 173 70.06 57.07 70.56
C ASN A 173 68.56 56.68 70.59
N GLY A 174 67.76 57.07 69.58
CA GLY A 174 66.37 56.65 69.41
C GLY A 174 65.31 57.51 70.12
N ILE A 175 65.62 58.75 70.47
CA ILE A 175 64.70 59.74 71.09
C ILE A 175 64.65 60.98 70.20
N ASP A 176 63.46 61.58 70.02
CA ASP A 176 63.26 62.89 69.40
C ASP A 176 63.79 63.95 70.38
N ASP A 177 65.10 64.21 70.35
CA ASP A 177 65.80 65.02 71.34
C ASP A 177 65.51 66.53 71.13
N ASP A 178 65.03 66.93 69.95
CA ASP A 178 64.72 68.33 69.61
C ASP A 178 63.22 68.68 69.44
N CYS A 179 62.34 67.67 69.43
CA CYS A 179 60.88 67.75 69.36
C CYS A 179 60.33 68.37 68.07
N ASP A 180 61.00 68.18 66.93
CA ASP A 180 60.49 68.60 65.62
C ASP A 180 59.52 67.57 64.97
N GLY A 181 59.37 66.40 65.62
CA GLY A 181 58.53 65.30 65.16
C GLY A 181 59.30 64.21 64.39
N ALA A 182 60.63 64.29 64.29
CA ALA A 182 61.53 63.27 63.78
C ALA A 182 62.38 62.65 64.91
N THR A 183 63.33 61.76 64.61
CA THR A 183 64.17 61.07 65.61
C THR A 183 65.46 60.66 64.90
N ASP A 184 66.62 61.10 65.41
CA ASP A 184 67.98 60.84 64.88
C ASP A 184 68.22 61.26 63.41
N GLU A 185 67.67 62.38 62.94
CA GLU A 185 67.67 62.82 61.53
C GLU A 185 68.97 63.42 60.98
N ASP A 186 69.96 63.77 61.82
CA ASP A 186 71.25 64.35 61.40
C ASP A 186 72.31 63.30 60.95
N PHE A 187 71.96 62.00 60.95
CA PHE A 187 72.86 60.90 60.58
C PHE A 187 72.52 60.31 59.20
N ALA A 188 73.44 59.53 58.61
CA ALA A 188 73.19 58.82 57.34
C ALA A 188 71.97 57.88 57.43
N CYS A 189 71.61 57.47 58.66
CA CYS A 189 70.39 56.79 59.04
C CYS A 189 70.32 56.66 60.57
N ALA A 190 69.11 56.55 61.13
CA ALA A 190 68.88 56.28 62.55
C ALA A 190 69.15 54.80 62.91
N VAL A 191 69.49 54.52 64.18
CA VAL A 191 69.76 53.15 64.66
C VAL A 191 68.57 52.25 64.39
N GLY A 192 68.82 51.11 63.73
CA GLY A 192 67.77 50.14 63.43
C GLY A 192 66.78 50.58 62.33
N ARG A 193 66.84 51.83 61.83
CA ARG A 193 66.16 52.20 60.58
C ARG A 193 66.88 51.57 59.40
N SER A 194 66.10 51.07 58.45
CA SER A 194 66.63 50.50 57.23
C SER A 194 67.15 51.60 56.31
N THR A 195 68.39 51.47 55.84
CA THR A 195 68.98 52.33 54.82
C THR A 195 69.39 51.51 53.59
N ALA A 196 69.65 52.19 52.47
CA ALA A 196 70.15 51.56 51.26
C ALA A 196 71.59 51.05 51.45
N CYS A 197 71.86 49.81 51.03
CA CYS A 197 73.16 49.18 51.08
C CYS A 197 73.45 48.41 49.78
N THR A 198 74.73 48.20 49.46
CA THR A 198 75.12 47.36 48.31
C THR A 198 75.19 45.91 48.73
N THR A 199 74.45 45.03 48.04
CA THR A 199 74.39 43.58 48.31
C THR A 199 75.65 42.86 47.82
N THR A 200 75.76 41.55 48.08
CA THR A 200 76.89 40.72 47.63
C THR A 200 76.99 40.56 46.11
N CYS A 201 75.87 40.68 45.37
CA CYS A 201 75.86 40.62 43.90
C CYS A 201 75.88 42.01 43.22
N GLY A 202 75.89 43.09 44.01
CA GLY A 202 76.05 44.46 43.51
C GLY A 202 74.75 45.23 43.30
N THR A 203 73.60 44.68 43.71
CA THR A 203 72.28 45.34 43.68
C THR A 203 72.10 46.28 44.88
N THR A 204 71.14 47.20 44.80
CA THR A 204 70.82 48.13 45.91
C THR A 204 69.75 47.49 46.79
N GLY A 205 70.15 46.94 47.94
CA GLY A 205 69.27 46.35 48.94
C GLY A 205 68.99 47.29 50.09
N SER A 206 68.32 46.77 51.12
CA SER A 206 68.05 47.50 52.36
C SER A 206 68.47 46.70 53.58
N GLY A 207 68.98 47.36 54.61
CA GLY A 207 69.33 46.70 55.86
C GLY A 207 69.40 47.67 57.02
N PRO A 208 69.29 47.16 58.26
CA PRO A 208 69.25 48.00 59.44
C PRO A 208 70.60 48.69 59.63
N CYS A 209 70.57 49.97 59.95
CA CYS A 209 71.78 50.69 60.29
C CYS A 209 72.41 50.15 61.56
N THR A 210 73.74 50.14 61.55
CA THR A 210 74.54 49.68 62.68
C THR A 210 74.32 50.59 63.89
N LEU A 211 74.69 50.12 65.08
CA LEU A 211 74.66 50.92 66.32
C LEU A 211 75.55 52.17 66.27
N ALA A 212 76.31 52.36 65.19
CA ALA A 212 77.12 53.56 64.94
C ALA A 212 76.45 54.50 63.91
N CYS A 213 75.19 54.27 63.53
CA CYS A 213 74.48 55.00 62.47
C CYS A 213 75.21 54.96 61.11
N GLU A 214 75.89 53.84 60.80
CA GLU A 214 76.50 53.54 59.49
C GLU A 214 75.73 52.45 58.72
N PRO A 215 75.76 52.46 57.36
CA PRO A 215 75.13 51.42 56.53
C PRO A 215 75.70 50.02 56.82
N PRO A 216 74.88 48.96 56.73
CA PRO A 216 75.32 47.60 56.98
C PRO A 216 76.28 47.09 55.90
N ALA A 217 77.14 46.13 56.27
CA ALA A 217 78.01 45.43 55.32
C ALA A 217 77.19 44.56 54.35
N ALA A 218 77.73 44.29 53.16
CA ALA A 218 77.02 43.62 52.06
C ALA A 218 76.34 42.29 52.43
N ALA A 219 76.90 41.51 53.35
CA ALA A 219 76.34 40.23 53.80
C ALA A 219 75.12 40.38 54.75
N ALA A 220 74.89 41.56 55.32
CA ALA A 220 73.75 41.87 56.19
C ALA A 220 72.71 42.75 55.48
N CYS A 221 72.90 43.03 54.20
CA CYS A 221 71.96 43.76 53.35
C CYS A 221 70.92 42.77 52.80
N THR A 222 69.64 43.01 53.06
CA THR A 222 68.57 42.24 52.43
C THR A 222 68.43 42.71 50.99
N PRO A 223 68.65 41.83 50.00
CA PRO A 223 68.54 42.21 48.62
C PRO A 223 67.07 42.48 48.25
N PRO A 224 66.81 43.34 47.26
CA PRO A 224 65.44 43.65 46.85
C PRO A 224 64.78 42.41 46.22
N PRO A 225 63.44 42.30 46.26
CA PRO A 225 62.72 41.25 45.54
C PRO A 225 62.91 41.40 44.03
N GLU A 226 62.93 40.27 43.33
CA GLU A 226 63.09 40.19 41.88
C GLU A 226 62.10 41.08 41.11
N THR A 227 62.59 41.70 40.04
CA THR A 227 61.76 42.41 39.07
C THR A 227 61.98 41.84 37.70
N CYS A 228 60.89 41.48 37.02
CA CYS A 228 60.90 40.91 35.66
C CYS A 228 61.71 41.71 34.62
N ASN A 229 63.01 41.50 34.56
CA ASN A 229 63.93 42.29 33.75
C ASN A 229 65.16 41.49 33.27
N GLY A 230 65.31 40.24 33.72
CA GLY A 230 66.39 39.33 33.33
C GLY A 230 67.68 39.46 34.14
N ALA A 231 67.69 40.25 35.22
CA ALA A 231 68.77 40.29 36.20
C ALA A 231 68.41 39.47 37.45
N ASP A 232 69.43 39.17 38.25
CA ASP A 232 69.33 38.48 39.54
C ASP A 232 69.53 39.55 40.61
N GLU A 233 68.41 40.05 41.14
CA GLU A 233 68.34 41.15 42.09
C GLU A 233 68.43 40.70 43.54
N ASP A 234 67.89 39.51 43.84
CA ASP A 234 67.83 38.88 45.15
C ASP A 234 69.08 38.03 45.49
N CYS A 235 70.00 37.94 44.53
CA CYS A 235 71.32 37.30 44.63
C CYS A 235 71.27 35.78 44.89
N ASP A 236 70.22 35.08 44.47
CA ASP A 236 70.05 33.64 44.67
C ASP A 236 70.65 32.77 43.54
N THR A 237 71.22 33.40 42.51
CA THR A 237 71.79 32.82 41.28
C THR A 237 70.80 32.48 40.16
N LEU A 238 69.52 32.83 40.32
CA LEU A 238 68.44 32.61 39.35
C LEU A 238 67.77 33.94 38.95
N PRO A 239 67.95 34.42 37.71
CA PRO A 239 67.26 35.63 37.25
C PRO A 239 65.73 35.46 37.16
N ASP A 240 64.97 36.45 37.65
CA ASP A 240 63.50 36.52 37.62
C ASP A 240 62.78 35.28 38.22
N ASP A 241 63.35 34.71 39.27
CA ASP A 241 62.75 33.60 40.00
C ASP A 241 61.49 34.07 40.81
N GLY A 242 60.58 33.15 41.16
CA GLY A 242 59.32 33.51 41.83
C GLY A 242 58.21 34.12 40.95
N PHE A 243 58.47 34.43 39.68
CA PHE A 243 57.46 34.83 38.70
C PHE A 243 56.78 33.64 37.99
N ALA A 244 55.61 33.87 37.39
CA ALA A 244 54.84 32.82 36.72
C ALA A 244 55.54 32.25 35.47
N CYS A 245 56.41 33.05 34.83
CA CYS A 245 57.19 32.69 33.64
C CYS A 245 58.27 33.73 33.32
N SER A 246 59.30 33.34 32.55
CA SER A 246 60.31 34.27 32.03
C SER A 246 59.86 34.94 30.72
N PRO A 247 60.19 36.21 30.46
CA PRO A 247 59.71 36.94 29.29
C PRO A 247 60.04 36.24 27.97
N GLY A 248 59.04 36.14 27.08
CA GLY A 248 59.20 35.43 25.80
C GLY A 248 59.17 33.90 25.90
N ALA A 249 59.11 33.32 27.09
CA ALA A 249 58.87 31.89 27.25
C ALA A 249 57.50 31.51 26.69
N SER A 250 57.44 30.39 25.98
CA SER A 250 56.19 29.81 25.48
C SER A 250 55.71 28.72 26.45
N GLY A 251 54.47 28.84 26.92
CA GLY A 251 53.82 27.87 27.80
C GLY A 251 52.51 27.35 27.22
N SER A 252 52.06 26.19 27.69
CA SER A 252 50.74 25.67 27.36
C SER A 252 49.67 26.34 28.24
N CYS A 253 48.52 26.64 27.64
CA CYS A 253 47.31 27.07 28.33
C CYS A 253 46.17 26.13 28.03
N SER A 254 45.22 26.03 28.95
CA SER A 254 43.93 25.37 28.73
C SER A 254 42.85 26.43 28.77
N THR A 255 42.00 26.44 27.76
CA THR A 255 40.84 27.32 27.67
C THR A 255 39.62 26.70 28.37
N PRO A 256 38.56 27.49 28.66
CA PRO A 256 37.31 26.97 29.24
C PRO A 256 36.66 25.86 28.41
N CYS A 257 36.89 25.82 27.08
CA CYS A 257 36.37 24.80 26.18
C CYS A 257 37.20 23.49 26.14
N GLY A 258 38.35 23.45 26.83
CA GLY A 258 39.19 22.26 26.97
C GLY A 258 40.32 22.12 25.95
N SER A 259 40.46 23.08 25.02
CA SER A 259 41.54 23.13 24.03
C SER A 259 42.86 23.58 24.66
N THR A 260 43.97 23.05 24.14
CA THR A 260 45.32 23.41 24.61
C THR A 260 45.93 24.43 23.65
N GLY A 261 45.98 25.69 24.07
CA GLY A 261 46.61 26.77 23.31
C GLY A 261 48.06 27.01 23.73
N THR A 262 48.70 27.94 23.04
CA THR A 262 49.99 28.49 23.44
C THR A 262 49.83 29.90 23.95
N ARG A 263 50.50 30.20 25.05
CA ARG A 263 50.60 31.55 25.61
C ARG A 263 52.05 31.96 25.66
N THR A 264 52.32 33.22 25.33
CA THR A 264 53.65 33.80 25.45
C THR A 264 53.71 34.60 26.74
N CYS A 265 54.78 34.40 27.50
CA CYS A 265 55.03 35.21 28.68
C CYS A 265 55.31 36.64 28.24
N THR A 266 54.53 37.58 28.76
CA THR A 266 54.68 39.00 28.47
C THR A 266 55.96 39.55 29.12
N THR A 267 56.34 40.76 28.75
CA THR A 267 57.46 41.49 29.40
C THR A 267 57.20 41.84 30.87
N ALA A 268 56.02 41.52 31.40
CA ALA A 268 55.67 41.66 32.80
C ALA A 268 55.74 40.32 33.57
N CYS A 269 56.36 39.28 32.99
CA CYS A 269 56.51 37.93 33.57
C CYS A 269 55.18 37.28 34.01
N ILE A 270 54.10 37.69 33.35
CA ILE A 270 52.79 37.07 33.42
C ILE A 270 52.49 36.42 32.08
N TRP A 271 51.81 35.29 32.14
CA TRP A 271 51.27 34.62 30.97
C TRP A 271 50.30 35.55 30.24
N GLY A 272 50.57 35.83 28.96
CA GLY A 272 49.62 36.53 28.09
C GLY A 272 48.40 35.68 27.75
N ASP A 273 47.51 36.26 26.96
CA ASP A 273 46.29 35.59 26.51
C ASP A 273 46.60 34.27 25.79
N CYS A 274 45.73 33.29 26.01
CA CYS A 274 45.85 31.99 25.40
C CYS A 274 45.54 32.11 23.91
N THR A 275 46.54 31.94 23.06
CA THR A 275 46.33 31.84 21.61
C THR A 275 46.03 30.37 21.30
N VAL A 276 44.79 30.09 20.95
CA VAL A 276 44.33 28.76 20.53
C VAL A 276 44.64 28.53 19.04
N PRO A 277 44.77 27.27 18.62
CA PRO A 277 44.90 26.94 17.20
C PRO A 277 43.69 27.41 16.40
N ALA A 278 43.86 27.61 15.08
CA ALA A 278 42.71 27.74 14.19
C ALA A 278 41.97 26.40 14.08
N GLU A 279 40.67 26.46 13.78
CA GLU A 279 39.80 25.28 13.63
C GLU A 279 40.43 24.19 12.76
N THR A 280 40.38 22.95 13.24
CA THR A 280 40.75 21.76 12.48
C THR A 280 39.53 20.87 12.37
N CYS A 281 39.11 20.55 11.14
CA CYS A 281 37.99 19.68 10.81
C CYS A 281 37.96 18.33 11.59
N ASN A 282 37.44 18.33 12.80
CA ASN A 282 37.53 17.22 13.74
C ASN A 282 36.31 17.10 14.66
N GLY A 283 35.33 18.00 14.49
CA GLY A 283 34.08 18.01 15.25
C GLY A 283 34.22 18.57 16.66
N ARG A 284 35.27 19.35 16.91
CA ARG A 284 35.51 20.06 18.17
C ARG A 284 35.70 21.53 17.87
N ASP A 285 35.32 22.33 18.85
CA ASP A 285 35.59 23.76 18.92
C ASP A 285 37.05 23.92 19.38
N ASP A 286 37.98 23.95 18.42
CA ASP A 286 39.42 24.01 18.68
C ASP A 286 39.87 25.43 19.06
N ASP A 287 39.17 26.46 18.57
CA ASP A 287 39.43 27.88 18.79
C ASP A 287 38.50 28.56 19.83
N CYS A 288 37.61 27.78 20.45
CA CYS A 288 36.72 28.18 21.54
C CYS A 288 35.78 29.35 21.22
N ASP A 289 35.40 29.55 19.96
CA ASP A 289 34.45 30.59 19.56
C ASP A 289 32.98 30.16 19.72
N THR A 290 32.74 28.95 20.26
CA THR A 290 31.44 28.27 20.47
C THR A 290 30.88 27.56 19.23
N LEU A 291 31.60 27.55 18.10
CA LEU A 291 31.21 26.91 16.85
C LEU A 291 32.27 25.86 16.46
N ALA A 292 31.88 24.58 16.48
CA ALA A 292 32.78 23.53 16.01
C ALA A 292 32.94 23.53 14.48
N ASP A 293 34.18 23.45 14.00
CA ASP A 293 34.59 23.39 12.59
C ASP A 293 34.06 24.58 11.74
N ASP A 294 34.07 25.80 12.29
CA ASP A 294 33.67 27.01 11.57
C ASP A 294 34.76 27.47 10.57
N GLY A 295 34.42 28.36 9.64
CA GLY A 295 35.35 28.81 8.58
C GLY A 295 35.64 27.80 7.44
N PHE A 296 35.08 26.58 7.46
CA PHE A 296 35.18 25.58 6.39
C PHE A 296 34.00 25.57 5.40
N GLU A 297 34.18 24.98 4.21
CA GLU A 297 33.13 24.91 3.18
C GLU A 297 31.93 24.03 3.58
N CYS A 298 32.15 23.07 4.47
CA CYS A 298 31.15 22.14 4.98
C CYS A 298 31.63 21.42 6.25
N ALA A 299 30.71 20.98 7.11
CA ALA A 299 31.03 20.14 8.26
C ALA A 299 31.42 18.72 7.81
N ALA A 300 32.41 18.09 8.46
CA ALA A 300 32.85 16.72 8.15
C ALA A 300 31.68 15.74 8.13
N GLY A 301 31.58 14.93 7.08
CA GLY A 301 30.50 13.96 6.91
C GLY A 301 29.15 14.56 6.50
N ALA A 302 29.02 15.89 6.42
CA ALA A 302 27.84 16.52 5.86
C ALA A 302 27.64 16.10 4.39
N THR A 303 26.40 15.89 4.00
CA THR A 303 26.02 15.57 2.62
C THR A 303 25.32 16.77 2.01
N ALA A 304 25.66 17.08 0.76
CA ALA A 304 24.95 18.07 -0.04
C ALA A 304 24.70 17.54 -1.45
N THR A 305 23.71 18.13 -2.09
CA THR A 305 23.43 17.90 -3.51
C THR A 305 24.44 18.64 -4.38
N CYS A 306 24.74 18.07 -5.54
CA CYS A 306 25.62 18.65 -6.55
C CYS A 306 25.09 18.32 -7.95
N SER A 307 25.42 19.15 -8.94
CA SER A 307 25.11 18.87 -10.34
C SER A 307 26.21 18.02 -10.96
N THR A 308 25.84 16.90 -11.56
CA THR A 308 26.77 16.02 -12.29
C THR A 308 27.04 16.56 -13.71
N ALA A 309 28.02 15.97 -14.40
CA ALA A 309 28.36 16.35 -15.78
C ALA A 309 27.23 16.11 -16.79
N CYS A 310 26.33 15.17 -16.52
CA CYS A 310 25.17 14.85 -17.36
C CYS A 310 23.88 15.57 -16.93
N GLY A 311 23.93 16.41 -15.88
CA GLY A 311 22.80 17.22 -15.40
C GLY A 311 21.88 16.54 -14.39
N SER A 312 22.25 15.37 -13.87
CA SER A 312 21.59 14.71 -12.73
C SER A 312 22.00 15.36 -11.39
N THR A 313 21.18 15.15 -10.35
CA THR A 313 21.48 15.64 -8.99
C THR A 313 22.21 14.54 -8.22
N GLY A 314 23.54 14.65 -8.14
CA GLY A 314 24.39 13.75 -7.37
C GLY A 314 24.51 14.14 -5.91
N ALA A 315 25.21 13.28 -5.16
CA ALA A 315 25.57 13.53 -3.78
C ALA A 315 27.08 13.73 -3.68
N ARG A 316 27.47 14.72 -2.88
CA ARG A 316 28.85 14.88 -2.44
C ARG A 316 28.87 14.86 -0.93
N THR A 317 29.89 14.20 -0.39
CA THR A 317 30.13 14.14 1.04
C THR A 317 31.29 15.06 1.34
N CYS A 318 31.16 15.80 2.44
CA CYS A 318 32.26 16.57 2.97
C CYS A 318 33.34 15.61 3.49
N GLY A 319 34.54 15.70 2.92
CA GLY A 319 35.66 14.84 3.29
C GLY A 319 36.20 15.16 4.69
N PRO A 320 37.19 14.38 5.17
CA PRO A 320 37.81 14.61 6.48
C PRO A 320 38.58 15.94 6.58
N SER A 321 38.73 16.68 5.48
CA SER A 321 39.33 18.02 5.44
C SER A 321 38.28 19.13 5.37
N CYS A 322 37.01 18.84 5.68
CA CYS A 322 35.88 19.77 5.61
C CYS A 322 35.76 20.47 4.24
N ALA A 323 36.08 19.72 3.18
CA ALA A 323 35.99 20.14 1.79
C ALA A 323 35.12 19.15 0.99
N TRP A 324 34.32 19.68 0.08
CA TRP A 324 33.44 18.87 -0.76
C TRP A 324 34.24 17.89 -1.63
N GLN A 325 33.99 16.60 -1.47
CA GLN A 325 34.53 15.58 -2.38
C GLN A 325 33.88 15.69 -3.77
N PRO A 326 34.49 15.09 -4.83
CA PRO A 326 33.88 15.04 -6.15
C PRO A 326 32.45 14.53 -6.11
N CYS A 327 31.59 15.13 -6.95
CA CYS A 327 30.19 14.75 -7.04
C CYS A 327 30.07 13.30 -7.47
N VAL A 328 29.46 12.47 -6.63
CA VAL A 328 29.13 11.09 -6.97
C VAL A 328 27.76 11.11 -7.65
N PRO A 329 27.67 10.71 -8.92
CA PRO A 329 26.39 10.63 -9.59
C PRO A 329 25.51 9.59 -8.87
N PRO A 330 24.18 9.80 -8.83
CA PRO A 330 23.28 8.85 -8.21
C PRO A 330 23.35 7.49 -8.93
N PRO A 331 22.99 6.39 -8.26
CA PRO A 331 22.71 5.14 -8.95
C PRO A 331 21.65 5.35 -10.02
N GLU A 332 21.76 4.59 -11.11
CA GLU A 332 20.83 4.70 -12.24
C GLU A 332 19.39 4.48 -11.77
N ALA A 333 18.50 5.43 -12.09
CA ALA A 333 17.08 5.32 -11.79
C ALA A 333 16.28 5.20 -13.09
N CYS A 334 15.27 4.34 -13.06
CA CYS A 334 14.37 4.08 -14.18
C CYS A 334 13.55 5.32 -14.57
N ASN A 335 14.10 6.22 -15.37
CA ASN A 335 13.43 7.49 -15.71
C ASN A 335 13.73 8.01 -17.13
N GLY A 336 14.44 7.22 -17.95
CA GLY A 336 14.78 7.58 -19.32
C GLY A 336 15.88 8.64 -19.43
N ARG A 337 16.68 8.82 -18.38
CA ARG A 337 17.87 9.67 -18.34
C ARG A 337 19.05 8.84 -17.87
N ASP A 338 20.23 9.18 -18.39
CA ASP A 338 21.51 8.68 -17.91
C ASP A 338 21.80 9.36 -16.55
N ASP A 339 21.42 8.72 -15.46
CA ASP A 339 21.53 9.29 -14.10
C ASP A 339 22.93 9.10 -13.53
N ASN A 340 23.59 7.98 -13.88
CA ASN A 340 24.93 7.64 -13.44
C ASN A 340 26.06 8.19 -14.33
N CYS A 341 25.70 8.87 -15.43
CA CYS A 341 26.58 9.49 -16.43
C CYS A 341 27.53 8.52 -17.15
N ASP A 342 27.14 7.26 -17.38
CA ASP A 342 27.98 6.24 -18.02
C ASP A 342 27.78 6.11 -19.55
N THR A 343 26.97 6.99 -20.15
CA THR A 343 26.55 7.04 -21.57
C THR A 343 25.48 6.03 -21.99
N ARG A 344 24.98 5.22 -21.07
CA ARG A 344 23.81 4.38 -21.28
C ARG A 344 22.61 4.97 -20.52
N ILE A 345 21.42 4.50 -20.85
CA ILE A 345 20.17 4.97 -20.24
C ILE A 345 19.51 3.72 -19.66
N ASP A 346 19.19 3.76 -18.36
CA ASP A 346 18.47 2.74 -17.58
C ASP A 346 19.09 1.32 -17.57
N GLU A 347 20.42 1.17 -17.75
CA GLU A 347 21.11 -0.11 -18.00
C GLU A 347 21.29 -1.04 -16.79
N THR A 348 21.08 -0.54 -15.57
CA THR A 348 21.04 -1.41 -14.38
C THR A 348 19.67 -2.07 -14.19
N SER A 349 18.70 -1.74 -15.04
CA SER A 349 17.34 -2.21 -14.91
C SER A 349 17.06 -3.44 -15.76
N GLU A 350 16.23 -4.36 -15.25
CA GLU A 350 15.93 -5.64 -15.92
C GLU A 350 15.22 -5.47 -17.27
N CYS A 351 14.58 -4.32 -17.50
CA CYS A 351 13.79 -4.02 -18.68
C CYS A 351 13.52 -2.52 -18.84
N ALA A 352 13.13 -2.09 -20.04
CA ALA A 352 12.71 -0.71 -20.31
C ALA A 352 11.20 -0.52 -20.00
N PRO A 353 10.75 0.59 -19.39
CA PRO A 353 9.34 0.77 -19.01
C PRO A 353 8.38 0.63 -20.20
N GLY A 354 7.29 -0.11 -19.99
CA GLY A 354 6.31 -0.40 -21.04
C GLY A 354 6.76 -1.45 -22.08
N SER A 355 7.99 -1.96 -22.00
CA SER A 355 8.37 -3.17 -22.75
C SER A 355 7.63 -4.40 -22.23
N THR A 356 7.30 -5.33 -23.12
CA THR A 356 6.59 -6.57 -22.79
C THR A 356 7.46 -7.78 -23.12
N GLN A 357 7.46 -8.79 -22.25
CA GLN A 357 8.12 -10.07 -22.48
C GLN A 357 7.19 -11.23 -22.13
N GLY A 358 7.38 -12.38 -22.80
CA GLY A 358 6.75 -13.63 -22.40
C GLY A 358 7.27 -14.15 -21.06
N CYS A 359 6.38 -14.72 -20.25
CA CYS A 359 6.71 -15.34 -18.97
C CYS A 359 5.97 -16.68 -18.80
N PRO A 360 6.61 -17.69 -18.19
CA PRO A 360 5.94 -18.96 -17.90
C PRO A 360 4.91 -18.75 -16.78
N THR A 361 3.69 -19.23 -16.99
CA THR A 361 2.64 -19.21 -15.97
C THR A 361 2.66 -20.52 -15.17
N PRO A 362 2.05 -20.56 -13.97
CA PRO A 362 1.98 -21.77 -13.14
C PRO A 362 1.29 -22.97 -13.83
N CYS A 363 0.36 -22.70 -14.75
CA CYS A 363 -0.39 -23.70 -15.50
C CYS A 363 0.31 -24.15 -16.81
N GLY A 364 1.48 -23.57 -17.15
CA GLY A 364 2.28 -23.95 -18.30
C GLY A 364 1.95 -23.21 -19.61
N SER A 365 1.07 -22.21 -19.57
CA SER A 365 0.84 -21.24 -20.65
C SER A 365 1.96 -20.18 -20.69
N THR A 366 2.03 -19.40 -21.77
CA THR A 366 2.97 -18.27 -21.89
C THR A 366 2.19 -16.97 -21.70
N GLY A 367 2.30 -16.39 -20.51
CA GLY A 367 1.74 -15.08 -20.17
C GLY A 367 2.59 -13.92 -20.68
N GLN A 368 2.09 -12.71 -20.46
CA GLN A 368 2.85 -11.47 -20.66
C GLN A 368 3.08 -10.78 -19.33
N ARG A 369 4.31 -10.30 -19.14
CA ARG A 369 4.65 -9.34 -18.10
C ARG A 369 5.07 -8.04 -18.76
N THR A 370 4.63 -6.93 -18.18
CA THR A 370 5.01 -5.59 -18.62
C THR A 370 6.02 -5.04 -17.65
N CYS A 371 7.06 -4.40 -18.18
CA CYS A 371 8.03 -3.71 -17.38
C CYS A 371 7.35 -2.50 -16.72
N GLU A 372 7.35 -2.49 -15.39
CA GLU A 372 6.73 -1.44 -14.60
C GLU A 372 7.55 -0.14 -14.68
N ALA A 373 6.98 0.97 -14.20
CA ALA A 373 7.69 2.26 -14.15
C ALA A 373 8.93 2.24 -13.23
N THR A 374 9.12 1.17 -12.46
CA THR A 374 10.30 0.87 -11.64
C THR A 374 11.38 0.10 -12.40
N CYS A 375 11.20 -0.13 -13.71
CA CYS A 375 12.05 -0.95 -14.58
C CYS A 375 12.32 -2.37 -14.05
N THR A 376 11.38 -2.88 -13.26
CA THR A 376 11.29 -4.28 -12.85
C THR A 376 10.19 -4.94 -13.65
N TRP A 377 10.37 -6.22 -13.96
CA TRP A 377 9.29 -6.99 -14.54
C TRP A 377 8.13 -7.08 -13.57
N GLY A 378 6.97 -6.59 -13.99
CA GLY A 378 5.75 -6.74 -13.21
C GLY A 378 5.30 -8.20 -13.13
N SER A 379 4.19 -8.40 -12.42
CA SER A 379 3.55 -9.70 -12.30
C SER A 379 3.25 -10.30 -13.68
N CYS A 380 3.47 -11.61 -13.84
CA CYS A 380 3.09 -12.30 -15.06
C CYS A 380 1.57 -12.37 -15.14
N VAL A 381 0.99 -11.78 -16.19
CA VAL A 381 -0.44 -11.86 -16.48
C VAL A 381 -0.64 -13.00 -17.47
N ALA A 382 -1.43 -13.99 -17.07
CA ALA A 382 -1.80 -15.10 -17.94
C ALA A 382 -2.64 -14.58 -19.13
N PRO A 383 -2.53 -15.19 -20.32
CA PRO A 383 -3.35 -14.82 -21.46
C PRO A 383 -4.83 -15.11 -21.18
N ALA A 384 -5.73 -14.51 -21.95
CA ALA A 384 -7.15 -14.88 -21.90
C ALA A 384 -7.38 -16.31 -22.42
N GLU A 385 -8.40 -16.97 -21.90
CA GLU A 385 -8.81 -18.31 -22.29
C GLU A 385 -8.96 -18.47 -23.81
N THR A 386 -8.40 -19.57 -24.33
CA THR A 386 -8.58 -19.99 -25.71
C THR A 386 -9.17 -21.39 -25.73
N CYS A 387 -10.31 -21.58 -26.40
CA CYS A 387 -10.97 -22.88 -26.56
C CYS A 387 -10.04 -23.96 -27.14
N ASN A 388 -9.31 -24.66 -26.26
CA ASN A 388 -8.26 -25.60 -26.64
C ASN A 388 -8.17 -26.78 -25.66
N GLY A 389 -8.99 -26.80 -24.61
CA GLY A 389 -9.03 -27.85 -23.59
C GLY A 389 -7.92 -27.71 -22.55
N ARG A 390 -7.38 -26.51 -22.37
CA ARG A 390 -6.40 -26.16 -21.32
C ARG A 390 -6.90 -24.94 -20.57
N ASP A 391 -6.42 -24.83 -19.34
CA ASP A 391 -6.53 -23.64 -18.51
C ASP A 391 -5.39 -22.70 -18.93
N ASP A 392 -5.70 -21.71 -19.77
CA ASP A 392 -4.74 -20.76 -20.33
C ASP A 392 -4.50 -19.57 -19.38
N ASP A 393 -5.54 -19.15 -18.65
CA ASP A 393 -5.55 -18.00 -17.75
C ASP A 393 -5.21 -18.35 -16.27
N CYS A 394 -5.04 -19.65 -16.00
CA CYS A 394 -4.65 -20.25 -14.72
C CYS A 394 -5.66 -20.04 -13.58
N ASP A 395 -6.95 -19.92 -13.85
CA ASP A 395 -8.00 -19.75 -12.83
C ASP A 395 -8.56 -21.08 -12.27
N MET A 396 -8.00 -22.22 -12.72
CA MET A 396 -8.40 -23.60 -12.42
C MET A 396 -9.67 -24.08 -13.15
N LEU A 397 -10.21 -23.29 -14.06
CA LEU A 397 -11.27 -23.67 -14.98
C LEU A 397 -10.66 -23.84 -16.37
N VAL A 398 -11.25 -24.73 -17.16
CA VAL A 398 -10.79 -25.00 -18.53
C VAL A 398 -11.79 -24.38 -19.48
N ASP A 399 -11.31 -23.58 -20.43
CA ASP A 399 -12.11 -22.90 -21.45
C ASP A 399 -13.34 -22.15 -20.86
N ASP A 400 -13.16 -21.42 -19.77
CA ASP A 400 -14.22 -20.60 -19.18
C ASP A 400 -14.42 -19.27 -19.97
N GLY A 401 -15.51 -18.56 -19.70
CA GLY A 401 -15.91 -17.39 -20.51
C GLY A 401 -16.47 -17.71 -21.91
N PHE A 402 -16.55 -18.99 -22.31
CA PHE A 402 -17.20 -19.45 -23.55
C PHE A 402 -18.63 -19.97 -23.31
N ASP A 403 -19.39 -20.14 -24.40
CA ASP A 403 -20.79 -20.62 -24.35
C ASP A 403 -20.92 -22.09 -23.91
N CYS A 404 -19.87 -22.90 -24.14
CA CYS A 404 -19.81 -24.32 -23.83
C CYS A 404 -18.40 -24.90 -23.97
N LEU A 405 -18.17 -26.06 -23.35
CA LEU A 405 -16.93 -26.85 -23.51
C LEU A 405 -16.94 -27.64 -24.82
N ALA A 406 -15.86 -27.57 -25.59
CA ALA A 406 -15.75 -28.25 -26.88
C ALA A 406 -16.06 -29.76 -26.78
N GLY A 407 -16.90 -30.26 -27.68
CA GLY A 407 -17.30 -31.67 -27.72
C GLY A 407 -18.40 -32.08 -26.73
N THR A 408 -18.86 -31.17 -25.86
CA THR A 408 -20.03 -31.43 -25.02
C THR A 408 -21.34 -31.34 -25.80
N SER A 409 -22.38 -32.01 -25.29
CA SER A 409 -23.75 -31.91 -25.80
C SER A 409 -24.64 -31.16 -24.82
N GLY A 410 -25.56 -30.36 -25.35
CA GLY A 410 -26.51 -29.57 -24.58
C GLY A 410 -27.91 -29.64 -25.17
N GLY A 411 -28.91 -29.33 -24.35
CA GLY A 411 -30.29 -29.17 -24.80
C GLY A 411 -30.49 -27.87 -25.60
N CYS A 412 -31.48 -27.89 -26.49
CA CYS A 412 -31.95 -26.72 -27.23
C CYS A 412 -33.44 -26.85 -27.54
N THR A 413 -34.05 -25.75 -28.00
CA THR A 413 -35.41 -25.75 -28.53
C THR A 413 -35.34 -25.65 -30.04
N THR A 414 -36.03 -26.56 -30.74
CA THR A 414 -36.09 -26.61 -32.20
C THR A 414 -36.99 -25.49 -32.75
N SER A 415 -37.02 -25.32 -34.07
CA SER A 415 -37.87 -24.34 -34.74
C SER A 415 -39.37 -24.56 -34.53
N CYS A 416 -39.79 -25.80 -34.27
CA CYS A 416 -41.19 -26.15 -33.99
C CYS A 416 -41.52 -26.22 -32.49
N GLY A 417 -40.56 -25.91 -31.60
CA GLY A 417 -40.79 -25.83 -30.15
C GLY A 417 -40.50 -27.12 -29.37
N THR A 418 -39.94 -28.13 -30.01
CA THR A 418 -39.56 -29.41 -29.37
C THR A 418 -38.18 -29.35 -28.74
N ALA A 419 -37.91 -30.25 -27.79
CA ALA A 419 -36.61 -30.34 -27.12
C ALA A 419 -35.61 -31.10 -28.01
N GLY A 420 -34.62 -30.40 -28.55
CA GLY A 420 -33.56 -30.95 -29.38
C GLY A 420 -32.21 -31.04 -28.65
N THR A 421 -31.21 -31.55 -29.37
CA THR A 421 -29.82 -31.63 -28.90
C THR A 421 -28.91 -30.81 -29.80
N ARG A 422 -27.91 -30.17 -29.22
CA ARG A 422 -26.87 -29.41 -29.94
C ARG A 422 -25.50 -29.83 -29.45
N ALA A 423 -24.53 -29.85 -30.35
CA ALA A 423 -23.14 -30.13 -30.03
C ALA A 423 -22.35 -28.83 -29.91
N CYS A 424 -21.45 -28.76 -28.94
CA CYS A 424 -20.50 -27.68 -28.82
C CYS A 424 -19.36 -27.88 -29.83
N SER A 425 -19.11 -26.88 -30.66
CA SER A 425 -18.07 -26.92 -31.70
C SER A 425 -16.67 -26.87 -31.08
N ALA A 426 -15.64 -27.09 -31.92
CA ALA A 426 -14.24 -26.88 -31.54
C ALA A 426 -13.89 -25.40 -31.27
N SER A 427 -14.81 -24.47 -31.51
CA SER A 427 -14.66 -23.05 -31.17
C SER A 427 -15.46 -22.67 -29.93
N CYS A 428 -15.84 -23.65 -29.10
CA CYS A 428 -16.62 -23.47 -27.87
C CYS A 428 -17.93 -22.68 -28.08
N ALA A 429 -18.55 -22.91 -29.24
CA ALA A 429 -19.81 -22.29 -29.63
C ALA A 429 -20.86 -23.37 -29.90
N TRP A 430 -22.10 -23.12 -29.49
CA TRP A 430 -23.20 -24.02 -29.74
C TRP A 430 -23.50 -24.13 -31.25
N GLY A 431 -23.47 -25.36 -31.77
CA GLY A 431 -23.93 -25.66 -33.11
C GLY A 431 -25.46 -25.58 -33.26
N GLY A 432 -25.93 -25.92 -34.47
CA GLY A 432 -27.36 -26.01 -34.76
C GLY A 432 -28.09 -27.01 -33.86
N CYS A 433 -29.37 -26.76 -33.60
CA CYS A 433 -30.22 -27.65 -32.84
C CYS A 433 -30.69 -28.81 -33.73
N THR A 434 -30.31 -30.03 -33.38
CA THR A 434 -30.77 -31.26 -34.02
C THR A 434 -32.07 -31.68 -33.34
N PRO A 435 -33.19 -31.77 -34.07
CA PRO A 435 -34.45 -32.22 -33.51
C PRO A 435 -34.40 -33.72 -33.13
N PRO A 436 -35.21 -34.16 -32.16
CA PRO A 436 -35.36 -35.58 -31.84
C PRO A 436 -36.08 -36.31 -32.98
N ALA A 437 -35.98 -37.64 -32.99
CA ALA A 437 -36.78 -38.47 -33.89
C ALA A 437 -38.25 -38.49 -33.44
N GLU A 438 -39.16 -38.66 -34.41
CA GLU A 438 -40.60 -38.77 -34.18
C GLU A 438 -40.98 -39.82 -33.14
N THR A 439 -41.96 -39.48 -32.32
CA THR A 439 -42.63 -40.39 -31.39
C THR A 439 -44.11 -40.42 -31.68
N CYS A 440 -44.69 -41.63 -31.69
CA CYS A 440 -46.11 -41.86 -31.98
C CYS A 440 -47.06 -41.17 -30.98
N ASN A 441 -47.32 -39.88 -31.14
CA ASN A 441 -48.12 -39.07 -30.21
C ASN A 441 -48.94 -37.96 -30.89
N GLY A 442 -48.85 -37.83 -32.22
CA GLY A 442 -49.58 -36.83 -33.00
C GLY A 442 -48.93 -35.44 -33.02
N ALA A 443 -47.72 -35.28 -32.51
CA ALA A 443 -46.90 -34.09 -32.66
C ALA A 443 -45.86 -34.27 -33.79
N ASP A 444 -45.35 -33.14 -34.27
CA ASP A 444 -44.26 -33.05 -35.25
C ASP A 444 -42.99 -32.71 -34.44
N GLU A 445 -42.21 -33.73 -34.10
CA GLU A 445 -41.02 -33.63 -33.28
C GLU A 445 -39.74 -33.38 -34.07
N ASP A 446 -39.66 -33.90 -35.27
CA ASP A 446 -38.56 -33.74 -36.20
C ASP A 446 -38.65 -32.43 -37.03
N CYS A 447 -39.76 -31.71 -36.89
CA CYS A 447 -40.08 -30.43 -37.50
C CYS A 447 -40.14 -30.46 -39.03
N ASP A 448 -40.49 -31.59 -39.66
CA ASP A 448 -40.63 -31.69 -41.11
C ASP A 448 -42.01 -31.25 -41.64
N GLY A 449 -42.94 -30.93 -40.74
CA GLY A 449 -44.29 -30.48 -41.05
C GLY A 449 -45.32 -31.61 -41.13
N VAL A 450 -44.95 -32.85 -40.81
CA VAL A 450 -45.83 -34.03 -40.86
C VAL A 450 -45.70 -34.85 -39.57
N ALA A 451 -46.69 -34.77 -38.70
CA ALA A 451 -46.71 -35.57 -37.47
C ALA A 451 -46.65 -37.10 -37.73
N ASP A 452 -45.84 -37.80 -36.92
CA ASP A 452 -45.66 -39.26 -36.90
C ASP A 452 -45.18 -39.87 -38.25
N ASN A 453 -44.50 -39.10 -39.08
CA ASN A 453 -43.96 -39.46 -40.41
C ASN A 453 -42.77 -40.44 -40.34
N GLY A 454 -43.01 -41.66 -39.88
CA GLY A 454 -41.98 -42.69 -39.76
C GLY A 454 -42.49 -43.99 -39.16
N PHE A 455 -43.76 -44.00 -38.74
CA PHE A 455 -44.47 -45.15 -38.21
C PHE A 455 -45.41 -45.79 -39.26
N ARG A 456 -45.09 -45.66 -40.56
CA ARG A 456 -45.99 -46.02 -41.68
C ARG A 456 -46.22 -47.52 -41.78
N THR A 457 -45.17 -48.33 -41.61
CA THR A 457 -45.25 -49.79 -41.58
C THR A 457 -44.37 -50.37 -40.48
N VAL A 458 -44.98 -50.84 -39.40
CA VAL A 458 -44.27 -51.45 -38.27
C VAL A 458 -44.51 -52.94 -38.22
N VAL A 459 -43.44 -53.72 -38.31
CA VAL A 459 -43.49 -55.18 -38.09
C VAL A 459 -43.37 -55.44 -36.59
N GLN A 460 -44.37 -56.08 -36.00
CA GLN A 460 -44.42 -56.38 -34.57
C GLN A 460 -44.47 -57.90 -34.33
N THR A 461 -43.75 -58.34 -33.31
CA THR A 461 -43.83 -59.72 -32.83
C THR A 461 -44.80 -59.78 -31.65
N THR A 462 -45.80 -60.66 -31.75
CA THR A 462 -46.82 -60.90 -30.72
C THR A 462 -47.02 -62.41 -30.52
N THR A 463 -48.03 -62.81 -29.74
CA THR A 463 -48.40 -64.22 -29.54
C THR A 463 -49.83 -64.48 -29.97
N TYR A 464 -50.13 -65.72 -30.35
CA TYR A 464 -51.52 -66.13 -30.60
C TYR A 464 -52.39 -66.02 -29.34
N ALA A 465 -51.81 -66.13 -28.14
CA ALA A 465 -52.53 -65.86 -26.90
C ALA A 465 -52.99 -64.40 -26.85
N THR A 466 -52.11 -63.45 -27.21
CA THR A 466 -52.46 -62.02 -27.31
C THR A 466 -53.49 -61.77 -28.40
N LEU A 467 -53.30 -62.30 -29.62
CA LEU A 467 -54.25 -62.13 -30.73
C LEU A 467 -55.65 -62.68 -30.38
N SER A 468 -55.71 -63.80 -29.66
CA SER A 468 -56.99 -64.39 -29.24
C SER A 468 -57.79 -63.49 -28.27
N THR A 469 -57.14 -62.57 -27.56
CA THR A 469 -57.83 -61.56 -26.74
C THR A 469 -58.58 -60.52 -27.56
N HIS A 470 -58.16 -60.32 -28.82
CA HIS A 470 -58.79 -59.39 -29.76
C HIS A 470 -59.85 -60.08 -30.63
N HIS A 471 -59.64 -61.36 -30.96
CA HIS A 471 -60.64 -62.22 -31.62
C HIS A 471 -60.34 -63.71 -31.34
N LEU A 472 -61.20 -64.37 -30.55
CA LEU A 472 -60.95 -65.69 -29.93
C LEU A 472 -60.51 -66.82 -30.89
N PRO A 473 -61.08 -66.97 -32.10
CA PRO A 473 -60.65 -68.00 -33.04
C PRO A 473 -59.18 -67.90 -33.50
N CYS A 474 -58.53 -66.74 -33.38
CA CYS A 474 -57.12 -66.60 -33.71
C CYS A 474 -56.21 -66.99 -32.53
N ASN A 475 -56.06 -68.29 -32.30
CA ASN A 475 -55.29 -68.83 -31.17
C ASN A 475 -54.15 -69.80 -31.60
N GLY A 476 -53.86 -69.89 -32.90
CA GLY A 476 -52.79 -70.74 -33.43
C GLY A 476 -53.13 -72.24 -33.50
N THR A 477 -54.31 -72.65 -33.00
CA THR A 477 -54.82 -74.03 -33.12
C THR A 477 -56.13 -74.08 -33.93
N THR A 478 -57.08 -73.20 -33.63
CA THR A 478 -58.35 -73.04 -34.36
C THR A 478 -58.15 -72.38 -35.71
N GLN A 479 -57.32 -71.33 -35.76
CA GLN A 479 -56.90 -70.70 -37.00
C GLN A 479 -55.48 -70.15 -36.82
N LEU A 480 -54.59 -70.51 -37.75
CA LEU A 480 -53.24 -69.94 -37.84
C LEU A 480 -53.21 -68.71 -38.76
N VAL A 481 -53.89 -68.79 -39.90
CA VAL A 481 -54.04 -67.70 -40.87
C VAL A 481 -55.45 -67.78 -41.45
N GLY A 482 -56.06 -66.62 -41.69
CA GLY A 482 -57.45 -66.56 -42.17
C GLY A 482 -58.18 -65.31 -41.68
N PRO A 483 -59.49 -65.23 -41.97
CA PRO A 483 -60.26 -64.02 -41.73
C PRO A 483 -60.43 -63.67 -40.25
N ASP A 484 -60.45 -64.65 -39.34
CA ASP A 484 -60.54 -64.39 -37.90
C ASP A 484 -59.21 -63.86 -37.34
N CYS A 485 -58.08 -64.37 -37.84
CA CYS A 485 -56.76 -63.83 -37.53
C CYS A 485 -56.55 -62.44 -38.13
N ASN A 486 -57.03 -62.18 -39.34
CA ASN A 486 -57.01 -60.82 -39.89
C ASN A 486 -57.76 -59.83 -38.98
N ALA A 487 -58.92 -60.22 -38.42
CA ALA A 487 -59.67 -59.41 -37.47
C ALA A 487 -58.96 -59.21 -36.13
N ALA A 488 -58.36 -60.27 -35.57
CA ALA A 488 -57.52 -60.14 -34.39
C ALA A 488 -56.38 -59.14 -34.61
N ILE A 489 -55.69 -59.23 -35.75
CA ILE A 489 -54.53 -58.40 -36.08
C ILE A 489 -54.94 -56.96 -36.35
N HIS A 490 -56.04 -56.74 -37.08
CA HIS A 490 -56.60 -55.42 -37.29
C HIS A 490 -56.85 -54.70 -35.95
N ARG A 491 -57.52 -55.38 -35.01
CA ARG A 491 -57.81 -54.84 -33.67
C ARG A 491 -56.57 -54.68 -32.78
N PHE A 492 -55.60 -55.58 -32.92
CA PHE A 492 -54.32 -55.50 -32.23
C PHE A 492 -53.54 -54.26 -32.68
N CYS A 493 -53.36 -54.08 -33.99
CA CYS A 493 -52.63 -52.94 -34.55
C CYS A 493 -53.33 -51.61 -34.29
N TRP A 494 -54.66 -51.56 -34.31
CA TRP A 494 -55.42 -50.37 -33.91
C TRP A 494 -55.12 -49.95 -32.46
N ARG A 495 -54.85 -50.91 -31.56
CA ARG A 495 -54.52 -50.65 -30.15
C ARG A 495 -53.03 -50.46 -29.90
N ALA A 496 -52.17 -50.82 -30.84
CA ALA A 496 -50.71 -50.73 -30.71
C ALA A 496 -50.16 -49.30 -30.91
N GLY A 497 -50.97 -48.37 -31.42
CA GLY A 497 -50.57 -46.98 -31.69
C GLY A 497 -50.00 -46.77 -33.09
N CYS A 498 -50.27 -45.59 -33.67
CA CYS A 498 -49.92 -45.11 -35.03
C CYS A 498 -50.52 -45.87 -36.22
N ALA A 499 -50.72 -47.18 -36.14
CA ALA A 499 -51.39 -47.95 -37.20
C ALA A 499 -52.92 -47.92 -37.07
N ASN A 500 -53.61 -47.87 -38.21
CA ASN A 500 -55.08 -47.97 -38.27
C ASN A 500 -55.57 -49.35 -38.76
N SER A 501 -54.65 -50.25 -39.10
CA SER A 501 -54.95 -51.64 -39.41
C SER A 501 -53.68 -52.49 -39.37
N GLY A 502 -53.82 -53.79 -39.62
CA GLY A 502 -52.70 -54.68 -39.82
C GLY A 502 -53.05 -55.95 -40.57
N PHE A 503 -52.02 -56.64 -41.04
CA PHE A 503 -52.16 -57.92 -41.73
C PHE A 503 -51.13 -58.93 -41.21
N GLY A 504 -51.41 -60.21 -41.46
CA GLY A 504 -50.54 -61.32 -41.10
C GLY A 504 -51.34 -62.55 -40.64
N PRO A 505 -50.73 -63.47 -39.88
CA PRO A 505 -49.30 -63.46 -39.53
C PRO A 505 -48.42 -63.52 -40.77
N VAL A 506 -47.39 -62.68 -40.81
CA VAL A 506 -46.36 -62.70 -41.86
C VAL A 506 -45.32 -63.76 -41.58
N GLU A 507 -45.09 -64.09 -40.31
CA GLU A 507 -44.33 -65.26 -39.86
C GLU A 507 -45.00 -65.82 -38.61
N ALA A 508 -44.87 -67.11 -38.36
CA ALA A 508 -45.28 -67.70 -37.08
C ALA A 508 -44.45 -68.93 -36.76
N ALA A 509 -44.06 -69.07 -35.50
CA ALA A 509 -43.30 -70.20 -35.00
C ALA A 509 -43.73 -70.52 -33.56
N GLY A 510 -44.20 -71.74 -33.32
CA GLY A 510 -44.79 -72.12 -32.03
C GLY A 510 -46.00 -71.23 -31.69
N GLY A 511 -45.99 -70.62 -30.51
CA GLY A 511 -47.04 -69.68 -30.07
C GLY A 511 -46.85 -68.22 -30.49
N ALA A 512 -45.73 -67.89 -31.14
CA ALA A 512 -45.42 -66.54 -31.60
C ALA A 512 -45.97 -66.27 -33.01
N ALA A 513 -46.43 -65.05 -33.24
CA ALA A 513 -46.92 -64.55 -34.52
C ALA A 513 -46.32 -63.17 -34.80
N THR A 514 -45.73 -63.00 -35.98
CA THR A 514 -45.25 -61.71 -36.48
C THR A 514 -46.34 -61.10 -37.34
N VAL A 515 -46.67 -59.84 -37.09
CA VAL A 515 -47.74 -59.10 -37.77
C VAL A 515 -47.22 -57.77 -38.29
N ALA A 516 -47.85 -57.24 -39.33
CA ALA A 516 -47.52 -55.93 -39.88
C ALA A 516 -48.65 -54.95 -39.54
N CYS A 517 -48.33 -53.92 -38.76
CA CYS A 517 -49.22 -52.81 -38.46
C CYS A 517 -48.94 -51.67 -39.44
N VAL A 518 -49.99 -51.15 -40.08
CA VAL A 518 -49.88 -50.20 -41.19
C VAL A 518 -50.77 -48.99 -40.98
N ILE A 519 -50.30 -47.86 -41.49
CA ILE A 519 -51.11 -46.66 -41.70
C ILE A 519 -51.68 -46.73 -43.11
N GLY A 520 -52.79 -47.44 -43.27
CA GLY A 520 -53.57 -47.50 -44.51
C GLY A 520 -54.59 -46.37 -44.59
N GLU A 521 -55.52 -46.46 -45.53
CA GLU A 521 -56.80 -45.78 -45.34
C GLU A 521 -57.63 -46.46 -44.26
N ALA A 522 -58.62 -45.74 -43.73
CA ALA A 522 -59.65 -46.35 -42.88
C ALA A 522 -60.26 -47.56 -43.60
N ALA A 523 -60.57 -48.62 -42.83
CA ALA A 523 -61.16 -49.83 -43.38
C ALA A 523 -62.45 -49.50 -44.14
N GLN A 524 -62.54 -49.95 -45.39
CA GLN A 524 -63.62 -49.71 -46.32
C GLN A 524 -64.61 -50.87 -46.26
N ASN A 525 -65.89 -50.61 -46.05
CA ASN A 525 -66.93 -51.63 -46.14
C ASN A 525 -67.28 -51.90 -47.63
N VAL A 526 -67.05 -53.14 -48.07
CA VAL A 526 -67.34 -53.60 -49.42
C VAL A 526 -68.11 -54.92 -49.37
N GLY A 527 -69.28 -54.98 -50.00
CA GLY A 527 -70.05 -56.21 -50.10
C GLY A 527 -69.33 -57.29 -50.92
N PHE A 528 -69.39 -58.56 -50.48
CA PHE A 528 -68.90 -59.70 -51.26
C PHE A 528 -69.48 -59.77 -52.69
N PRO A 529 -70.75 -59.40 -52.98
CA PRO A 529 -71.23 -59.33 -54.36
C PRO A 529 -70.42 -58.39 -55.27
N ALA A 530 -69.89 -57.28 -54.72
CA ALA A 530 -69.05 -56.36 -55.47
C ALA A 530 -67.65 -56.94 -55.73
N LEU A 531 -67.08 -57.65 -54.76
CA LEU A 531 -65.80 -58.36 -54.92
C LEU A 531 -65.94 -59.54 -55.90
N GLN A 532 -67.05 -60.28 -55.83
CA GLN A 532 -67.35 -61.38 -56.74
C GLN A 532 -67.47 -60.92 -58.20
N ALA A 533 -68.04 -59.72 -58.43
CA ALA A 533 -68.11 -59.13 -59.76
C ALA A 533 -66.73 -58.81 -60.35
N ILE A 534 -65.72 -58.56 -59.52
CA ILE A 534 -64.33 -58.32 -59.93
C ILE A 534 -63.58 -59.65 -60.14
N HIS A 535 -63.79 -60.61 -59.25
CA HIS A 535 -63.24 -61.97 -59.38
C HIS A 535 -64.23 -63.00 -58.84
N GLY A 536 -64.81 -63.82 -59.74
CA GLY A 536 -65.95 -64.69 -59.43
C GLY A 536 -65.76 -65.71 -58.29
N GLY A 537 -64.49 -66.02 -57.95
CA GLY A 537 -64.15 -66.88 -56.82
C GLY A 537 -64.28 -66.23 -55.44
N CYS A 538 -64.39 -64.90 -55.32
CA CYS A 538 -64.56 -64.22 -54.03
C CYS A 538 -66.04 -63.97 -53.73
N ASP A 539 -66.75 -65.02 -53.32
CA ASP A 539 -68.21 -65.01 -53.15
C ASP A 539 -68.67 -64.84 -51.68
N GLY A 540 -67.75 -64.84 -50.72
CA GLY A 540 -68.08 -64.76 -49.29
C GLY A 540 -68.73 -66.02 -48.69
N VAL A 541 -68.94 -67.06 -49.51
CA VAL A 541 -69.56 -68.33 -49.12
C VAL A 541 -68.54 -69.45 -49.21
N VAL A 542 -67.95 -69.67 -50.38
CA VAL A 542 -66.91 -70.66 -50.65
C VAL A 542 -65.54 -70.10 -50.31
N GLN A 543 -65.26 -68.86 -50.69
CA GLN A 543 -64.00 -68.19 -50.35
C GLN A 543 -64.26 -66.82 -49.73
N ARG A 544 -63.87 -66.69 -48.46
CA ARG A 544 -63.92 -65.44 -47.68
C ARG A 544 -62.58 -64.72 -47.64
N ALA A 545 -61.49 -65.48 -47.71
CA ALA A 545 -60.12 -65.00 -47.79
C ALA A 545 -59.29 -66.00 -48.62
N GLY A 546 -58.23 -65.52 -49.26
CA GLY A 546 -57.35 -66.34 -50.10
C GLY A 546 -57.22 -65.80 -51.52
N PRO A 547 -56.61 -66.55 -52.46
CA PRO A 547 -56.12 -66.01 -53.73
C PRO A 547 -57.15 -65.24 -54.57
N ALA A 548 -58.39 -65.73 -54.69
CA ALA A 548 -59.41 -65.04 -55.47
C ALA A 548 -59.85 -63.73 -54.81
N CYS A 549 -60.00 -63.74 -53.48
CA CYS A 549 -60.36 -62.53 -52.73
C CYS A 549 -59.22 -61.52 -52.69
N ASN A 550 -57.97 -61.96 -52.54
CA ASN A 550 -56.81 -61.07 -52.62
C ASN A 550 -56.77 -60.35 -53.97
N ALA A 551 -57.02 -61.07 -55.07
CA ALA A 551 -57.11 -60.47 -56.41
C ALA A 551 -58.29 -59.51 -56.57
N ALA A 552 -59.47 -59.87 -56.05
CA ALA A 552 -60.62 -58.96 -56.06
C ALA A 552 -60.33 -57.65 -55.30
N ILE A 553 -59.76 -57.75 -54.10
CA ILE A 553 -59.43 -56.61 -53.23
C ILE A 553 -58.35 -55.74 -53.87
N ASN A 554 -57.29 -56.35 -54.39
CA ASN A 554 -56.21 -55.65 -55.09
C ASN A 554 -56.75 -54.81 -56.25
N ARG A 555 -57.56 -55.41 -57.13
CA ARG A 555 -58.18 -54.71 -58.27
C ARG A 555 -59.16 -53.62 -57.82
N TRP A 556 -59.93 -53.87 -56.77
CA TRP A 556 -60.87 -52.88 -56.21
C TRP A 556 -60.15 -51.64 -55.69
N CYS A 557 -59.06 -51.83 -54.92
CA CYS A 557 -58.23 -50.72 -54.41
C CYS A 557 -57.48 -50.01 -55.55
N ALA A 558 -56.92 -50.77 -56.50
CA ALA A 558 -56.25 -50.20 -57.67
C ALA A 558 -57.17 -49.30 -58.51
N SER A 559 -58.45 -49.67 -58.67
CA SER A 559 -59.44 -48.85 -59.37
C SER A 559 -59.75 -47.50 -58.70
N ARG A 560 -59.30 -47.32 -57.45
CA ARG A 560 -59.47 -46.10 -56.64
C ARG A 560 -58.16 -45.34 -56.42
N GLY A 561 -57.08 -45.72 -57.10
CA GLY A 561 -55.79 -45.02 -57.05
C GLY A 561 -54.81 -45.50 -55.98
N PHE A 562 -55.12 -46.59 -55.27
CA PHE A 562 -54.21 -47.21 -54.30
C PHE A 562 -53.26 -48.20 -54.98
N ALA A 563 -52.12 -48.48 -54.36
CA ALA A 563 -51.18 -49.46 -54.90
C ALA A 563 -51.71 -50.89 -54.78
N SER A 564 -52.36 -51.22 -53.66
CA SER A 564 -52.97 -52.53 -53.40
C SER A 564 -53.96 -52.46 -52.23
N GLY A 565 -54.43 -53.60 -51.77
CA GLY A 565 -55.21 -53.72 -50.54
C GLY A 565 -55.24 -55.14 -49.99
N PHE A 566 -55.59 -55.26 -48.72
CA PHE A 566 -55.67 -56.52 -48.00
C PHE A 566 -56.98 -56.62 -47.20
N GLY A 567 -57.35 -57.86 -46.85
CA GLY A 567 -58.53 -58.17 -46.06
C GLY A 567 -59.14 -59.53 -46.44
N PRO A 568 -60.35 -59.82 -45.97
CA PRO A 568 -61.15 -58.99 -45.07
C PRO A 568 -60.46 -58.84 -43.70
N VAL A 569 -60.43 -57.62 -43.17
CA VAL A 569 -59.97 -57.30 -41.80
C VAL A 569 -61.10 -57.41 -40.79
N GLU A 570 -62.34 -57.28 -41.22
CA GLU A 570 -63.53 -57.70 -40.47
C GLU A 570 -64.48 -58.30 -41.51
N ASN A 571 -65.25 -59.31 -41.14
CA ASN A 571 -66.23 -59.91 -42.05
C ASN A 571 -67.59 -60.05 -41.36
N SER A 572 -68.63 -59.61 -42.04
CA SER A 572 -70.01 -59.65 -41.55
C SER A 572 -70.87 -59.94 -42.77
N TYR A 573 -70.92 -61.20 -43.21
CA TYR A 573 -71.63 -61.57 -44.45
C TYR A 573 -73.01 -60.90 -44.49
N PRO A 574 -73.34 -60.12 -45.54
CA PRO A 574 -72.72 -60.08 -46.87
C PRO A 574 -71.55 -59.10 -47.08
N ASP A 575 -71.07 -58.44 -46.03
CA ASP A 575 -70.05 -57.39 -46.09
C ASP A 575 -68.65 -57.87 -45.71
N ALA A 576 -67.63 -57.28 -46.33
CA ALA A 576 -66.22 -57.43 -46.04
C ALA A 576 -65.58 -56.06 -45.83
N TRP A 577 -64.89 -55.89 -44.70
CA TRP A 577 -64.07 -54.70 -44.46
C TRP A 577 -62.68 -54.96 -45.00
N ILE A 578 -62.19 -54.07 -45.86
CA ILE A 578 -60.87 -54.19 -46.50
C ILE A 578 -60.07 -52.91 -46.29
N VAL A 579 -58.74 -53.01 -46.38
CA VAL A 579 -57.86 -51.85 -46.25
C VAL A 579 -57.09 -51.66 -47.54
N CYS A 580 -57.20 -50.47 -48.13
CA CYS A 580 -56.38 -50.06 -49.25
C CYS A 580 -55.11 -49.37 -48.76
N VAL A 581 -53.98 -49.70 -49.38
CA VAL A 581 -52.66 -49.14 -49.04
C VAL A 581 -52.22 -48.13 -50.11
N PRO A 582 -51.84 -46.90 -49.72
CA PRO A 582 -51.50 -45.86 -50.69
C PRO A 582 -50.19 -46.18 -51.39
N SER A 583 -50.08 -45.69 -52.63
CA SER A 583 -48.86 -45.80 -53.45
C SER A 583 -47.65 -45.07 -52.89
N ALA A 584 -47.82 -44.30 -51.81
CA ALA A 584 -46.70 -43.73 -51.06
C ALA A 584 -45.90 -44.80 -50.30
N ILE A 585 -46.57 -45.84 -49.78
CA ILE A 585 -45.97 -46.82 -48.85
C ILE A 585 -45.99 -48.25 -49.37
N ALA A 586 -46.63 -48.53 -50.50
CA ALA A 586 -46.73 -49.89 -51.04
C ALA A 586 -46.38 -49.93 -52.53
N ARG A 587 -45.77 -51.02 -52.99
CA ARG A 587 -45.49 -51.32 -54.40
C ARG A 587 -45.90 -52.76 -54.70
N VAL A 588 -46.65 -52.96 -55.79
CA VAL A 588 -46.95 -54.31 -56.29
C VAL A 588 -45.83 -54.74 -57.21
N LEU A 589 -45.08 -55.76 -56.80
CA LEU A 589 -43.93 -56.29 -57.52
C LEU A 589 -44.24 -57.66 -58.11
N ALA A 590 -43.71 -57.92 -59.30
CA ALA A 590 -43.76 -59.23 -59.91
C ALA A 590 -42.70 -60.15 -59.28
N ALA A 591 -43.15 -61.33 -58.85
CA ALA A 591 -42.32 -62.43 -58.38
C ALA A 591 -42.78 -63.74 -59.07
N THR A 592 -42.09 -64.82 -58.74
CA THR A 592 -42.46 -66.17 -59.14
C THR A 592 -42.55 -67.08 -57.92
N TYR A 593 -43.37 -68.14 -58.00
CA TYR A 593 -43.35 -69.16 -56.95
C TYR A 593 -42.01 -69.89 -56.91
N THR A 594 -41.33 -70.01 -58.05
CA THR A 594 -39.93 -70.45 -58.10
C THR A 594 -39.03 -69.60 -57.18
N GLU A 595 -39.09 -68.26 -57.26
CA GLU A 595 -38.32 -67.37 -56.38
C GLU A 595 -38.80 -67.43 -54.92
N LEU A 596 -40.11 -67.41 -54.67
CA LEU A 596 -40.64 -67.46 -53.29
C LEU A 596 -40.28 -68.77 -52.58
N SER A 597 -40.20 -69.88 -53.32
CA SER A 597 -39.81 -71.19 -52.78
C SER A 597 -38.38 -71.24 -52.24
N THR A 598 -37.52 -70.30 -52.63
CA THR A 598 -36.16 -70.17 -52.08
C THR A 598 -36.15 -69.67 -50.63
N TYR A 599 -37.20 -68.98 -50.20
CA TYR A 599 -37.40 -68.52 -48.82
C TYR A 599 -38.21 -69.53 -48.01
N GLN A 600 -39.29 -70.10 -48.58
CA GLN A 600 -40.06 -71.19 -47.97
C GLN A 600 -40.41 -72.27 -49.01
N PRO A 601 -39.86 -73.50 -48.92
CA PRO A 601 -39.97 -74.52 -49.97
C PRO A 601 -41.39 -74.93 -50.38
N THR A 602 -42.35 -74.82 -49.48
CA THR A 602 -43.77 -75.16 -49.73
C THR A 602 -44.51 -74.07 -50.50
N CYS A 603 -44.00 -72.82 -50.52
CA CYS A 603 -44.56 -71.75 -51.35
C CYS A 603 -44.07 -71.84 -52.80
N ASN A 604 -44.46 -72.92 -53.49
CA ASN A 604 -43.99 -73.26 -54.84
C ASN A 604 -45.12 -73.28 -55.88
N GLY A 605 -46.31 -72.77 -55.53
CA GLY A 605 -47.45 -72.67 -56.47
C GLY A 605 -48.16 -74.00 -56.76
N THR A 606 -47.64 -75.13 -56.29
CA THR A 606 -48.27 -76.44 -56.38
C THR A 606 -48.70 -76.96 -55.01
N THR A 607 -47.82 -76.84 -54.02
CA THR A 607 -48.08 -77.25 -52.62
C THR A 607 -48.90 -76.19 -51.89
N GLU A 608 -48.44 -74.94 -51.92
CA GLU A 608 -49.14 -73.80 -51.34
C GLU A 608 -49.05 -72.60 -52.28
N ARG A 609 -50.20 -71.94 -52.49
CA ARG A 609 -50.31 -70.69 -53.25
C ARG A 609 -50.57 -69.48 -52.37
N TRP A 610 -51.13 -69.72 -51.19
CA TRP A 610 -51.49 -68.73 -50.18
C TRP A 610 -51.67 -69.44 -48.85
N GLY A 611 -51.27 -68.78 -47.77
CA GLY A 611 -51.26 -69.32 -46.41
C GLY A 611 -50.00 -68.87 -45.68
N LEU A 612 -49.72 -69.46 -44.52
CA LEU A 612 -48.66 -68.99 -43.64
C LEU A 612 -47.26 -69.12 -44.27
N THR A 613 -47.00 -70.20 -45.01
CA THR A 613 -45.66 -70.41 -45.59
C THR A 613 -45.42 -69.45 -46.74
N CYS A 614 -46.44 -69.18 -47.56
CA CYS A 614 -46.35 -68.15 -48.58
C CYS A 614 -46.29 -66.73 -47.99
N ASN A 615 -47.02 -66.43 -46.92
CA ASN A 615 -46.88 -65.14 -46.24
C ASN A 615 -45.45 -64.91 -45.75
N SER A 616 -44.81 -65.94 -45.16
CA SER A 616 -43.41 -65.87 -44.70
C SER A 616 -42.43 -65.72 -45.85
N ALA A 617 -42.61 -66.47 -46.95
CA ALA A 617 -41.78 -66.27 -48.14
C ALA A 617 -41.87 -64.84 -48.68
N ILE A 618 -43.09 -64.29 -48.78
CA ILE A 618 -43.33 -62.94 -49.29
C ILE A 618 -42.71 -61.89 -48.37
N HIS A 619 -42.90 -62.04 -47.06
CA HIS A 619 -42.27 -61.18 -46.05
C HIS A 619 -40.75 -61.11 -46.22
N GLN A 620 -40.10 -62.28 -46.28
CA GLN A 620 -38.64 -62.35 -46.42
C GLN A 620 -38.16 -61.86 -47.79
N TRP A 621 -38.91 -62.16 -48.86
CA TRP A 621 -38.60 -61.71 -50.22
C TRP A 621 -38.67 -60.19 -50.37
N CYS A 622 -39.67 -59.53 -49.75
CA CYS A 622 -39.79 -58.08 -49.72
C CYS A 622 -38.68 -57.45 -48.86
N ARG A 623 -38.37 -58.03 -47.69
CA ARG A 623 -37.27 -57.54 -46.83
C ARG A 623 -35.91 -57.62 -47.50
N ALA A 624 -35.65 -58.68 -48.27
CA ALA A 624 -34.43 -58.81 -49.06
C ALA A 624 -34.27 -57.71 -50.14
N ARG A 625 -35.34 -56.95 -50.44
CA ARG A 625 -35.38 -55.86 -51.41
C ARG A 625 -35.49 -54.46 -50.77
N GLY A 626 -35.31 -54.37 -49.45
CA GLY A 626 -35.28 -53.09 -48.72
C GLY A 626 -36.65 -52.60 -48.23
N HIS A 627 -37.70 -53.41 -48.37
CA HIS A 627 -39.02 -53.10 -47.81
C HIS A 627 -39.14 -53.59 -46.36
N ALA A 628 -40.05 -53.01 -45.57
CA ALA A 628 -40.30 -53.44 -44.19
C ALA A 628 -40.94 -54.84 -44.13
N THR A 629 -41.88 -55.12 -45.03
CA THR A 629 -42.63 -56.39 -45.11
C THR A 629 -43.39 -56.48 -46.44
N GLY A 630 -44.22 -57.51 -46.61
CA GLY A 630 -45.17 -57.59 -47.72
C GLY A 630 -46.30 -58.59 -47.50
N PHE A 631 -47.33 -58.52 -48.36
CA PHE A 631 -48.47 -59.43 -48.37
C PHE A 631 -48.83 -59.87 -49.79
N GLY A 632 -49.59 -60.97 -49.89
CA GLY A 632 -50.08 -61.50 -51.15
C GLY A 632 -50.17 -63.02 -51.14
N PRO A 633 -50.13 -63.68 -52.30
CA PRO A 633 -50.14 -63.06 -53.63
C PRO A 633 -51.43 -62.25 -53.87
N VAL A 634 -51.28 -61.08 -54.46
CA VAL A 634 -52.38 -60.18 -54.83
C VAL A 634 -52.88 -60.42 -56.24
N GLU A 635 -52.06 -61.03 -57.11
CA GLU A 635 -52.46 -61.64 -58.37
C GLU A 635 -51.59 -62.88 -58.57
N ASN A 636 -52.11 -63.94 -59.20
CA ASN A 636 -51.27 -65.09 -59.53
C ASN A 636 -51.83 -65.88 -60.73
N SER A 637 -50.94 -66.45 -61.53
CA SER A 637 -51.28 -67.34 -62.65
C SER A 637 -50.07 -68.20 -63.02
N GLY A 638 -50.25 -69.53 -63.09
CA GLY A 638 -49.12 -70.43 -63.32
C GLY A 638 -48.05 -70.28 -62.22
N ASP A 639 -46.81 -69.99 -62.63
CA ASP A 639 -45.69 -69.68 -61.74
C ASP A 639 -45.61 -68.19 -61.35
N ALA A 640 -46.31 -67.29 -62.04
CA ALA A 640 -46.28 -65.87 -61.74
C ALA A 640 -47.08 -65.55 -60.47
N ALA A 641 -46.50 -64.75 -59.58
CA ALA A 641 -47.12 -64.25 -58.35
C ALA A 641 -46.79 -62.76 -58.18
N TYR A 642 -47.80 -61.91 -58.04
CA TYR A 642 -47.62 -60.50 -57.70
C TYR A 642 -47.82 -60.33 -56.20
N VAL A 643 -46.93 -59.56 -55.57
CA VAL A 643 -46.92 -59.35 -54.12
C VAL A 643 -46.85 -57.85 -53.83
N ALA A 644 -47.50 -57.40 -52.77
CA ALA A 644 -47.43 -56.02 -52.32
C ALA A 644 -46.33 -55.90 -51.25
N CYS A 645 -45.23 -55.21 -51.56
CA CYS A 645 -44.19 -54.88 -50.59
C CYS A 645 -44.41 -53.48 -50.03
N LEU A 646 -44.19 -53.30 -48.72
CA LEU A 646 -44.44 -52.05 -48.02
C LEU A 646 -43.15 -51.42 -47.52
N ASP A 647 -43.00 -50.12 -47.76
CA ASP A 647 -41.89 -49.30 -47.29
C ASP A 647 -42.00 -49.04 -45.77
N PRO A 648 -40.87 -48.87 -45.06
CA PRO A 648 -40.84 -48.62 -43.61
C PRO A 648 -41.70 -47.44 -43.14
#